data_AF-A0A9J6AEE9-F1
#
_entry.id   AF-A0A9J6AEE9-F1
#
_cell.length_a   1.000
_cell.length_b   1.000
_cell.length_c   1.000
_cell.angle_alpha   90.00
_cell.angle_beta   90.00
_cell.angle_gamma   90.00
#
_symmetry.space_group_name_H-M   'P 1'
#
loop_
_entity.id
_entity.type
_entity.pdbx_description
1 polymer ?
#
loop_
_entity_poly.entity_id
_entity_poly.type
_entity_poly.pdbx_seq_one_letter_code
_entity_poly.pdbx_strand_id
1 'polypeptide(L)'
;MASLQILSLLLFLAKCYYSKEEDLVQCLSKYSETNVTQNIYTLNSPTYSSVLEYAQKNPRWMNSSHPIFIVSPTKESDIKPVILCAKILGLQIKIKSGGHDYEGICFRSEAPFVMLDLSNLDKIEIHLKERTVWAQAGATLGQLYYAIAKKSKVHAFPGGVCFTVGTGGIISGVGIGALMRKFGLAADNVVDARVMDVNGKILDRKKMEEDLFWEIRGGGGASFVVILAWKLKLVRVPDKVTVFTVYKKLDSNQNLLQKWQNTSHQLPDGLFIRTVIQNDGTGNDNFSSSLLTLMASMLSLFTICHLFISIALYACSAGATDSLFAYQFLTNLNPLVSSNHNFVIGFFGYYSSTLRVCKTYLGLGYRSVDPRAIVWVGNELNPLGCFTALALTKEGFYVKDIVLGTTVWIHKPNRTVPSPVLKLLDSGNLVFGDSSNLTAGEYLWQSFDHPLHTLLPGMKLGWDKKTGIDRSMRSWRTEGDPAPGDYLLRLDLGDSGQLPQLVLEKNQRIQSRWGPWDGEKFSGGYALMDCHAFRPIFHSDTDAIFFTFEAKEDSSLILSLNPDGKLQFLRWDNNAINFWDEVKTLNMAICDQYSTCGPYGVCTDGEFPCECPDRFTAASPEEWDKMNFTEGCRRNTSLNYTDKDVFVKNTGLKLPDKATYWGMLYPQDCEQKCLNERSCMAYTNININGNGSKCVVWLGDLLDMRRSRTAGNDIFIRMANGKPDEPEINQPENSIAPEISIGALLQGTDVIAYDSSDLAAATDNFSLSNKIGHGGFGNVYKGVLENGVEIAVKKQDVALRQGVEEFENEVKLIANLQHRNLTKLLGYCIHGIEKFLVYEFMANKSLDKVIFDAARRTTVTWPTRLNIIKGIARGLVYMHHDSRLTVIHRDLKASNVLLDSEMTPKISDFGLAREFEDDVEVKTHRVAGTYGYMSPEYMQAGHYSTKSDVFSFGILTLEIVSGQRNSIYRHPTYDIGLVGYAWKIWNEGNAIELLDPLIDKPDDLDEVLGCIHVGILCCQRRSQDRPSMVQVVSLLEENEMLKFNCVPREPYFYKETSQSSRSSESMNGLSITEFTGRS
;
A
#
# COMPACT_ATOMS: atom_id res chain seq x y z
N MET A 1 36.02 6.38 33.41
CA MET A 1 36.96 6.25 32.27
C MET A 1 36.30 5.66 31.02
N ALA A 2 35.55 4.55 31.09
CA ALA A 2 34.89 3.97 29.91
C ALA A 2 33.97 4.93 29.13
N SER A 3 33.28 5.86 29.81
CA SER A 3 32.40 6.86 29.20
C SER A 3 33.10 7.87 28.27
N LEU A 4 34.40 8.18 28.49
CA LEU A 4 35.14 9.06 27.59
C LEU A 4 35.63 8.33 26.32
N GLN A 5 35.87 7.02 26.40
CA GLN A 5 36.32 6.23 25.24
C GLN A 5 35.18 5.97 24.24
N ILE A 6 33.94 5.83 24.71
CA ILE A 6 32.78 5.69 23.81
C ILE A 6 32.54 7.00 23.03
N LEU A 7 32.70 8.16 23.68
CA LEU A 7 32.57 9.46 23.03
C LEU A 7 33.69 9.69 22.00
N SER A 8 34.94 9.30 22.29
CA SER A 8 36.04 9.42 21.32
C SER A 8 35.91 8.42 20.15
N LEU A 9 35.31 7.24 20.36
CA LEU A 9 35.09 6.25 19.30
C LEU A 9 33.94 6.66 18.36
N LEU A 10 32.87 7.26 18.90
CA LEU A 10 31.80 7.87 18.08
C LEU A 10 32.34 9.04 17.24
N LEU A 11 33.19 9.89 17.82
CA LEU A 11 33.92 10.94 17.08
C LEU A 11 34.90 10.36 16.04
N PHE A 12 35.47 9.17 16.26
CA PHE A 12 36.32 8.48 15.29
C PHE A 12 35.53 7.86 14.12
N LEU A 13 34.35 7.28 14.38
CA LEU A 13 33.50 6.71 13.34
C LEU A 13 32.83 7.80 12.49
N ALA A 14 32.39 8.90 13.11
CA ALA A 14 31.99 10.10 12.39
C ALA A 14 33.14 10.63 11.52
N LYS A 15 34.37 10.71 12.08
CA LYS A 15 35.57 11.06 11.31
C LYS A 15 35.88 10.10 10.16
N CYS A 16 35.62 8.81 10.25
CA CYS A 16 35.86 7.87 9.15
C CYS A 16 34.83 7.99 8.01
N TYR A 17 33.59 8.40 8.30
CA TYR A 17 32.59 8.68 7.26
C TYR A 17 32.85 10.05 6.61
N TYR A 18 33.17 11.07 7.40
CA TYR A 18 33.63 12.38 6.91
C TYR A 18 34.96 12.31 6.15
N SER A 19 35.91 11.46 6.56
CA SER A 19 37.20 11.29 5.87
C SER A 19 36.99 10.94 4.41
N LYS A 20 36.15 9.95 4.08
CA LYS A 20 35.93 9.58 2.68
C LYS A 20 35.25 10.69 1.85
N GLU A 21 34.51 11.60 2.49
CA GLU A 21 33.94 12.77 1.81
C GLU A 21 35.05 13.81 1.51
N GLU A 22 35.83 14.17 2.52
CA GLU A 22 36.97 15.10 2.39
C GLU A 22 38.06 14.54 1.45
N ASP A 23 38.42 13.26 1.57
CA ASP A 23 39.41 12.55 0.76
C ASP A 23 39.01 12.53 -0.73
N LEU A 24 37.72 12.38 -1.06
CA LEU A 24 37.24 12.43 -2.45
C LEU A 24 37.28 13.86 -3.00
N VAL A 25 36.79 14.85 -2.24
CA VAL A 25 36.83 16.26 -2.67
C VAL A 25 38.27 16.75 -2.84
N GLN A 26 39.18 16.35 -1.95
CA GLN A 26 40.62 16.64 -2.03
C GLN A 26 41.29 15.90 -3.19
N CYS A 27 40.90 14.64 -3.47
CA CYS A 27 41.39 13.93 -4.64
C CYS A 27 40.91 14.59 -5.94
N LEU A 28 39.63 14.94 -6.04
CA LEU A 28 39.05 15.59 -7.22
C LEU A 28 39.67 16.97 -7.47
N SER A 29 39.95 17.76 -6.43
CA SER A 29 40.64 19.05 -6.56
C SER A 29 42.10 18.92 -7.02
N LYS A 30 42.72 17.75 -6.85
CA LYS A 30 44.08 17.45 -7.31
C LYS A 30 44.15 16.96 -8.77
N TYR A 31 43.14 16.23 -9.24
CA TYR A 31 43.13 15.61 -10.57
C TYR A 31 42.20 16.27 -11.59
N SER A 32 41.38 17.24 -11.18
CA SER A 32 40.54 18.02 -12.07
C SER A 32 41.22 19.29 -12.57
N GLU A 33 41.14 19.54 -13.87
CA GLU A 33 41.55 20.80 -14.52
C GLU A 33 40.49 21.92 -14.38
N THR A 34 39.29 21.58 -13.89
CA THR A 34 38.17 22.51 -13.69
C THR A 34 37.63 22.48 -12.26
N ASN A 35 36.91 23.52 -11.85
CA ASN A 35 36.34 23.64 -10.50
C ASN A 35 35.06 22.77 -10.39
N VAL A 36 35.22 21.45 -10.35
CA VAL A 36 34.14 20.43 -10.44
C VAL A 36 33.19 20.43 -9.24
N THR A 37 33.54 21.16 -8.16
CA THR A 37 32.74 21.32 -6.94
C THR A 37 31.31 21.84 -7.16
N GLN A 38 31.01 22.49 -8.29
CA GLN A 38 29.64 22.96 -8.60
C GLN A 38 28.67 21.85 -9.05
N ASN A 39 29.17 20.69 -9.50
CA ASN A 39 28.35 19.58 -10.04
C ASN A 39 28.52 18.28 -9.24
N ILE A 40 28.94 18.40 -7.99
CA ILE A 40 29.03 17.30 -7.01
C ILE A 40 27.97 17.57 -5.93
N TYR A 41 27.10 16.59 -5.69
CA TYR A 41 26.13 16.62 -4.60
C TYR A 41 26.50 15.54 -3.57
N THR A 42 26.69 15.98 -2.33
CA THR A 42 26.97 15.13 -1.15
C THR A 42 25.76 15.10 -0.24
N LEU A 43 25.69 14.19 0.74
CA LEU A 43 24.61 14.15 1.74
C LEU A 43 24.39 15.49 2.48
N ASN A 44 25.41 16.35 2.56
CA ASN A 44 25.34 17.68 3.18
C ASN A 44 24.86 18.79 2.21
N SER A 45 24.69 18.48 0.91
CA SER A 45 24.25 19.43 -0.10
C SER A 45 22.72 19.62 -0.06
N PRO A 46 22.18 20.84 -0.01
CA PRO A 46 20.74 21.08 0.16
C PRO A 46 19.89 20.57 -1.01
N THR A 47 20.51 20.29 -2.16
CA THR A 47 19.86 19.73 -3.36
C THR A 47 20.06 18.21 -3.51
N TYR A 48 20.81 17.54 -2.62
CA TYR A 48 21.13 16.12 -2.78
C TYR A 48 19.87 15.24 -2.83
N SER A 49 18.95 15.40 -1.88
CA SER A 49 17.69 14.64 -1.86
C SER A 49 16.86 14.90 -3.12
N SER A 50 16.75 16.15 -3.57
CA SER A 50 15.95 16.49 -4.77
C SER A 50 16.59 16.00 -6.08
N VAL A 51 17.91 15.98 -6.18
CA VAL A 51 18.64 15.38 -7.32
C VAL A 51 18.52 13.86 -7.29
N LEU A 52 18.60 13.25 -6.11
CA LEU A 52 18.45 11.81 -5.91
C LEU A 52 17.03 11.34 -6.23
N GLU A 53 15.99 12.03 -5.72
CA GLU A 53 14.57 11.80 -6.05
C GLU A 53 14.29 12.01 -7.55
N TYR A 54 14.83 13.08 -8.15
CA TYR A 54 14.71 13.31 -9.60
C TYR A 54 15.37 12.19 -10.41
N ALA A 55 16.39 11.52 -9.87
CA ALA A 55 17.00 10.38 -10.51
C ALA A 55 16.20 9.08 -10.25
N GLN A 56 15.74 8.86 -9.02
CA GLN A 56 14.98 7.70 -8.53
C GLN A 56 13.48 7.72 -8.95
N LYS A 57 13.15 7.99 -10.22
CA LYS A 57 11.77 8.13 -10.76
C LYS A 57 10.87 6.87 -10.64
N ASN A 58 11.25 5.85 -9.87
CA ASN A 58 10.48 4.65 -9.58
C ASN A 58 10.26 4.54 -8.04
N PRO A 59 9.01 4.68 -7.54
CA PRO A 59 8.69 4.63 -6.11
C PRO A 59 9.14 3.36 -5.40
N ARG A 60 9.31 2.24 -6.12
CA ARG A 60 9.75 0.94 -5.59
C ARG A 60 11.10 1.02 -4.85
N TRP A 61 11.92 2.03 -5.13
CA TRP A 61 13.32 2.10 -4.72
C TRP A 61 13.68 3.24 -3.74
N MET A 62 12.71 3.96 -3.17
CA MET A 62 12.98 5.09 -2.24
C MET A 62 13.70 4.70 -0.94
N ASN A 63 13.72 3.41 -0.56
CA ASN A 63 14.32 2.90 0.69
C ASN A 63 15.58 2.02 0.44
N SER A 64 16.50 2.40 -0.46
CA SER A 64 17.73 1.61 -0.74
C SER A 64 19.04 2.31 -0.33
N SER A 65 20.18 1.62 -0.45
CA SER A 65 21.50 2.20 -0.19
C SER A 65 21.80 3.39 -1.11
N HIS A 66 22.02 4.55 -0.49
CA HIS A 66 22.21 5.81 -1.21
C HIS A 66 23.66 6.02 -1.67
N PRO A 67 23.90 6.71 -2.79
CA PRO A 67 25.25 7.05 -3.25
C PRO A 67 25.89 8.05 -2.28
N ILE A 68 27.16 7.86 -1.92
CA ILE A 68 27.89 8.83 -1.06
C ILE A 68 27.95 10.20 -1.76
N PHE A 69 28.08 10.15 -3.09
CA PHE A 69 28.19 11.30 -3.98
C PHE A 69 27.41 11.08 -5.26
N ILE A 70 26.78 12.14 -5.75
CA ILE A 70 26.25 12.24 -7.10
C ILE A 70 27.12 13.23 -7.87
N VAL A 71 27.75 12.79 -8.96
CA VAL A 71 28.55 13.66 -9.83
C VAL A 71 27.86 13.77 -11.18
N SER A 72 27.56 15.00 -11.62
CA SER A 72 26.81 15.29 -12.85
C SER A 72 27.70 15.99 -13.89
N PRO A 73 28.64 15.26 -14.55
CA PRO A 73 29.64 15.83 -15.46
C PRO A 73 28.99 16.63 -16.60
N THR A 74 29.55 17.80 -16.91
CA THR A 74 29.10 18.66 -18.03
C THR A 74 29.93 18.46 -19.30
N LYS A 75 31.12 17.87 -19.15
CA LYS A 75 32.05 17.56 -20.24
C LYS A 75 32.65 16.17 -20.00
N GLU A 76 33.06 15.50 -21.08
CA GLU A 76 33.74 14.19 -21.00
C GLU A 76 35.02 14.23 -20.15
N SER A 77 35.70 15.38 -20.08
CA SER A 77 36.87 15.63 -19.22
C SER A 77 36.60 15.41 -17.74
N ASP A 78 35.37 15.71 -17.29
CA ASP A 78 35.00 15.75 -15.88
C ASP A 78 34.88 14.33 -15.29
N ILE A 79 34.77 13.30 -16.14
CA ILE A 79 34.60 11.89 -15.75
C ILE A 79 35.91 11.24 -15.30
N LYS A 80 37.03 11.54 -15.97
CA LYS A 80 38.33 10.92 -15.69
C LYS A 80 38.79 11.11 -14.23
N PRO A 81 38.71 12.31 -13.62
CA PRO A 81 39.01 12.51 -12.21
C PRO A 81 38.16 11.63 -11.29
N VAL A 82 36.86 11.46 -11.60
CA VAL A 82 35.94 10.62 -10.81
C VAL A 82 36.36 9.15 -10.84
N ILE A 83 36.69 8.61 -12.02
CA ILE A 83 37.18 7.23 -12.16
C ILE A 83 38.46 7.00 -11.35
N LEU A 84 39.43 7.91 -11.48
CA LEU A 84 40.70 7.80 -10.77
C LEU A 84 40.54 7.91 -9.24
N CYS A 85 39.74 8.86 -8.77
CA CYS A 85 39.55 9.08 -7.33
C CYS A 85 38.68 7.99 -6.67
N ALA A 86 37.64 7.51 -7.34
CA ALA A 86 36.87 6.36 -6.87
C ALA A 86 37.76 5.11 -6.73
N LYS A 87 38.66 4.86 -7.71
CA LYS A 87 39.64 3.77 -7.68
C LYS A 87 40.64 3.91 -6.52
N ILE A 88 41.13 5.13 -6.25
CA ILE A 88 42.04 5.41 -5.11
C ILE A 88 41.36 5.16 -3.76
N LEU A 89 40.07 5.49 -3.62
CA LEU A 89 39.33 5.42 -2.35
C LEU A 89 38.53 4.12 -2.14
N GLY A 90 38.62 3.19 -3.09
CA GLY A 90 37.89 1.92 -3.06
C GLY A 90 36.38 2.09 -3.12
N LEU A 91 35.88 3.03 -3.92
CA LEU A 91 34.46 3.29 -4.14
C LEU A 91 34.00 2.63 -5.44
N GLN A 92 32.82 2.00 -5.43
CA GLN A 92 32.19 1.57 -6.69
C GLN A 92 31.68 2.78 -7.47
N ILE A 93 31.53 2.65 -8.79
CA ILE A 93 30.86 3.63 -9.64
C ILE A 93 29.58 3.01 -10.18
N LYS A 94 28.48 3.76 -10.13
CA LYS A 94 27.21 3.40 -10.74
C LYS A 94 26.84 4.47 -11.76
N ILE A 95 26.58 4.06 -13.00
CA ILE A 95 26.42 4.98 -14.14
C ILE A 95 24.93 5.17 -14.40
N LYS A 96 24.47 6.42 -14.38
CA LYS A 96 23.12 6.80 -14.82
C LYS A 96 23.20 7.43 -16.21
N SER A 97 22.68 6.72 -17.20
CA SER A 97 22.75 7.11 -18.62
C SER A 97 21.49 7.86 -19.09
N GLY A 98 21.18 8.99 -18.45
CA GLY A 98 20.02 9.81 -18.81
C GLY A 98 18.66 9.26 -18.34
N GLY A 99 17.60 10.04 -18.53
CA GLY A 99 16.20 9.59 -18.35
C GLY A 99 15.84 9.00 -16.99
N HIS A 100 14.88 8.06 -16.98
CA HIS A 100 14.63 7.12 -15.88
C HIS A 100 15.20 5.74 -16.20
N ASP A 101 15.65 5.04 -15.17
CA ASP A 101 16.10 3.64 -15.21
C ASP A 101 15.01 2.74 -14.61
N TYR A 102 14.59 1.71 -15.36
CA TYR A 102 13.53 0.79 -14.97
C TYR A 102 14.04 -0.31 -14.02
N GLU A 103 15.32 -0.70 -14.15
CA GLU A 103 15.95 -1.75 -13.34
C GLU A 103 16.48 -1.18 -12.01
N GLY A 104 16.81 0.11 -11.97
CA GLY A 104 17.25 0.82 -10.75
C GLY A 104 18.68 0.49 -10.33
N ILE A 105 19.46 -0.16 -11.21
CA ILE A 105 20.83 -0.62 -10.95
C ILE A 105 21.77 0.56 -10.68
N CYS A 106 21.51 1.72 -11.31
CA CYS A 106 22.36 2.91 -11.10
C CYS A 106 22.22 3.56 -9.71
N PHE A 107 21.24 3.16 -8.90
CA PHE A 107 20.97 3.72 -7.57
C PHE A 107 21.33 2.79 -6.41
N ARG A 108 21.99 1.65 -6.68
CA ARG A 108 22.15 0.58 -5.68
C ARG A 108 23.54 -0.04 -5.68
N SER A 109 24.04 -0.28 -4.48
CA SER A 109 25.30 -1.00 -4.23
C SER A 109 25.34 -1.55 -2.81
N GLU A 110 25.92 -2.73 -2.64
CA GLU A 110 26.27 -3.30 -1.33
C GLU A 110 27.55 -2.68 -0.75
N ALA A 111 28.37 -2.07 -1.60
CA ALA A 111 29.58 -1.34 -1.22
C ALA A 111 29.40 0.19 -1.37
N PRO A 112 30.11 1.03 -0.61
CA PRO A 112 30.05 2.48 -0.73
C PRO A 112 30.40 2.92 -2.17
N PHE A 113 29.56 3.79 -2.77
CA PHE A 113 29.62 4.09 -4.20
C PHE A 113 29.36 5.55 -4.55
N VAL A 114 29.83 5.93 -5.75
CA VAL A 114 29.56 7.22 -6.41
C VAL A 114 28.59 6.98 -7.56
N MET A 115 27.52 7.77 -7.63
CA MET A 115 26.66 7.82 -8.81
C MET A 115 27.22 8.83 -9.81
N LEU A 116 27.47 8.39 -11.04
CA LEU A 116 27.88 9.24 -12.15
C LEU A 116 26.66 9.48 -13.05
N ASP A 117 26.04 10.65 -12.95
CA ASP A 117 24.87 11.02 -13.72
C ASP A 117 25.25 11.72 -15.04
N LEU A 118 25.21 10.97 -16.12
CA LEU A 118 25.53 11.45 -17.45
C LEU A 118 24.42 12.30 -18.08
N SER A 119 23.32 12.61 -17.39
CA SER A 119 22.14 13.32 -17.96
C SER A 119 22.48 14.70 -18.57
N ASN A 120 23.59 15.33 -18.18
CA ASN A 120 24.10 16.58 -18.77
C ASN A 120 24.91 16.37 -20.08
N LEU A 121 25.19 15.12 -20.46
CA LEU A 121 25.82 14.74 -21.73
C LEU A 121 24.74 14.18 -22.67
N ASP A 122 23.95 15.08 -23.27
CA ASP A 122 22.77 14.75 -24.09
C ASP A 122 22.88 15.19 -25.56
N LYS A 123 24.07 15.57 -26.02
CA LYS A 123 24.30 16.08 -27.39
C LYS A 123 23.97 15.03 -28.45
N ILE A 124 23.24 15.45 -29.49
CA ILE A 124 22.82 14.62 -30.63
C ILE A 124 23.30 15.23 -31.96
N GLU A 125 24.10 14.49 -32.73
CA GLU A 125 24.65 14.89 -34.03
C GLU A 125 24.22 13.94 -35.14
N ILE A 126 23.39 14.41 -36.06
CA ILE A 126 22.76 13.59 -37.11
C ILE A 126 23.43 13.83 -38.47
N HIS A 127 23.90 12.74 -39.08
CA HIS A 127 24.59 12.67 -40.36
C HIS A 127 23.71 11.95 -41.40
N LEU A 128 22.73 12.66 -41.98
CA LEU A 128 21.75 12.05 -42.91
C LEU A 128 22.38 11.43 -44.17
N LYS A 129 23.55 11.92 -44.63
CA LYS A 129 24.27 11.36 -45.78
C LYS A 129 24.80 9.95 -45.47
N GLU A 130 25.37 9.76 -44.27
CA GLU A 130 25.83 8.46 -43.75
C GLU A 130 24.67 7.58 -43.25
N ARG A 131 23.48 8.18 -43.05
CA ARG A 131 22.35 7.59 -42.32
C ARG A 131 22.77 7.13 -40.92
N THR A 132 23.47 7.99 -40.20
CA THR A 132 23.87 7.73 -38.81
C THR A 132 23.59 8.92 -37.90
N VAL A 133 23.48 8.66 -36.60
CA VAL A 133 23.41 9.66 -35.54
C VAL A 133 24.40 9.32 -34.44
N TRP A 134 25.18 10.29 -33.98
CA TRP A 134 25.85 10.23 -32.68
C TRP A 134 24.89 10.76 -31.62
N ALA A 135 24.68 10.00 -30.55
CA ALA A 135 23.92 10.43 -29.39
C ALA A 135 24.77 10.18 -28.13
N GLN A 136 24.99 11.22 -27.33
CA GLN A 136 25.62 11.04 -26.01
C GLN A 136 24.69 10.25 -25.07
N ALA A 137 25.28 9.47 -24.17
CA ALA A 137 24.56 8.47 -23.38
C ALA A 137 23.48 9.06 -22.45
N GLY A 138 23.60 10.33 -22.06
CA GLY A 138 22.63 11.06 -21.24
C GLY A 138 21.35 11.49 -21.97
N ALA A 139 21.35 11.49 -23.30
CA ALA A 139 20.18 11.86 -24.07
C ALA A 139 19.02 10.89 -23.83
N THR A 140 17.79 11.40 -23.74
CA THR A 140 16.57 10.58 -23.71
C THR A 140 16.15 10.13 -25.11
N LEU A 141 15.40 9.03 -25.20
CA LEU A 141 14.83 8.57 -26.47
C LEU A 141 13.98 9.66 -27.14
N GLY A 142 13.19 10.41 -26.36
CA GLY A 142 12.39 11.52 -26.87
C GLY A 142 13.23 12.62 -27.53
N GLN A 143 14.36 13.01 -26.92
CA GLN A 143 15.29 13.97 -27.52
C GLN A 143 15.91 13.42 -28.82
N LEU A 144 16.32 12.15 -28.83
CA LEU A 144 16.90 11.49 -30.01
C LEU A 144 15.90 11.44 -31.17
N TYR A 145 14.68 10.97 -30.93
CA TYR A 145 13.61 10.91 -31.92
C TYR A 145 13.25 12.30 -32.43
N TYR A 146 13.01 13.27 -31.54
CA TYR A 146 12.68 14.64 -31.94
C TYR A 146 13.77 15.29 -32.81
N ALA A 147 15.05 15.06 -32.47
CA ALA A 147 16.17 15.54 -33.28
C ALA A 147 16.21 14.92 -34.68
N ILE A 148 15.90 13.61 -34.79
CA ILE A 148 15.82 12.90 -36.08
C ILE A 148 14.63 13.41 -36.90
N ALA A 149 13.42 13.44 -36.33
CA ALA A 149 12.20 13.94 -36.97
C ALA A 149 12.36 15.37 -37.49
N LYS A 150 13.00 16.26 -36.72
CA LYS A 150 13.26 17.66 -37.10
C LYS A 150 14.14 17.78 -38.36
N LYS A 151 15.01 16.81 -38.63
CA LYS A 151 15.87 16.78 -39.82
C LYS A 151 15.36 15.90 -40.96
N SER A 152 14.51 14.90 -40.69
CA SER A 152 14.00 13.98 -41.71
C SER A 152 12.71 13.28 -41.31
N LYS A 153 11.71 13.30 -42.20
CA LYS A 153 10.43 12.58 -42.04
C LYS A 153 10.47 11.08 -42.39
N VAL A 154 11.57 10.61 -42.99
CA VAL A 154 11.70 9.24 -43.54
C VAL A 154 12.89 8.46 -42.95
N HIS A 155 13.45 8.93 -41.83
CA HIS A 155 14.50 8.23 -41.11
C HIS A 155 14.09 8.10 -39.65
N ALA A 156 14.37 6.95 -39.03
CA ALA A 156 14.07 6.65 -37.63
C ALA A 156 15.20 5.80 -37.01
N PHE A 157 15.07 5.49 -35.72
CA PHE A 157 15.96 4.59 -34.99
C PHE A 157 15.11 3.53 -34.25
N PRO A 158 15.46 2.23 -34.28
CA PRO A 158 14.69 1.19 -33.59
C PRO A 158 14.96 1.14 -32.08
N GLY A 159 14.56 2.19 -31.37
CA GLY A 159 14.54 2.25 -29.90
C GLY A 159 13.17 1.93 -29.29
N GLY A 160 13.07 2.10 -27.98
CA GLY A 160 11.87 1.88 -27.17
C GLY A 160 10.75 2.91 -27.36
N VAL A 161 9.56 2.59 -26.88
CA VAL A 161 8.36 3.47 -26.98
C VAL A 161 8.25 4.51 -25.85
N CYS A 162 8.99 4.34 -24.76
CA CYS A 162 8.93 5.25 -23.61
C CYS A 162 9.97 6.36 -23.76
N PHE A 163 9.51 7.55 -24.17
CA PHE A 163 10.36 8.69 -24.54
C PHE A 163 11.23 9.24 -23.39
N THR A 164 10.87 8.97 -22.13
CA THR A 164 11.61 9.40 -20.94
C THR A 164 12.75 8.44 -20.52
N VAL A 165 12.96 7.32 -21.23
CA VAL A 165 14.09 6.40 -20.98
C VAL A 165 15.38 6.99 -21.56
N GLY A 166 16.50 6.80 -20.85
CA GLY A 166 17.83 7.18 -21.31
C GLY A 166 18.35 6.31 -22.46
N THR A 167 18.87 6.95 -23.52
CA THR A 167 19.42 6.25 -24.70
C THR A 167 20.56 5.32 -24.33
N GLY A 168 21.48 5.75 -23.45
CA GLY A 168 22.62 4.94 -23.07
C GLY A 168 22.21 3.61 -22.43
N GLY A 169 21.27 3.65 -21.50
CA GLY A 169 20.80 2.46 -20.76
C GLY A 169 19.93 1.52 -21.60
N ILE A 170 19.03 2.04 -22.44
CA ILE A 170 18.21 1.14 -23.29
C ILE A 170 19.06 0.45 -24.36
N ILE A 171 20.13 1.08 -24.85
CA ILE A 171 21.01 0.46 -25.85
C ILE A 171 21.93 -0.59 -25.20
N SER A 172 22.48 -0.33 -24.00
CA SER A 172 23.28 -1.35 -23.30
C SER A 172 22.42 -2.53 -22.80
N GLY A 173 21.16 -2.28 -22.47
CA GLY A 173 20.11 -3.29 -22.23
C GLY A 173 19.47 -3.87 -23.49
N VAL A 174 20.23 -3.97 -24.60
CA VAL A 174 19.83 -4.49 -25.93
C VAL A 174 18.80 -3.61 -26.69
N GLY A 175 17.75 -3.18 -26.02
CA GLY A 175 16.80 -2.17 -26.47
C GLY A 175 15.69 -2.67 -27.39
N ILE A 176 14.52 -2.83 -26.79
CA ILE A 176 13.31 -3.42 -27.36
C ILE A 176 12.32 -2.29 -27.71
N GLY A 177 11.87 -2.19 -28.96
CA GLY A 177 10.79 -1.27 -29.33
C GLY A 177 10.31 -1.30 -30.77
N ALA A 178 9.67 -0.21 -31.22
CA ALA A 178 8.60 -0.23 -32.22
C ALA A 178 8.98 -0.74 -33.63
N LEU A 179 10.26 -0.76 -33.92
CA LEU A 179 10.80 -1.05 -35.24
C LEU A 179 11.61 -2.35 -35.27
N MET A 180 11.66 -3.11 -34.15
CA MET A 180 12.54 -4.27 -34.03
C MET A 180 12.29 -5.37 -35.06
N ARG A 181 11.06 -5.49 -35.63
CA ARG A 181 10.79 -6.49 -36.70
C ARG A 181 11.75 -6.30 -37.85
N LYS A 182 11.55 -5.19 -38.54
CA LYS A 182 12.10 -4.96 -39.87
C LYS A 182 13.56 -4.57 -39.82
N PHE A 183 14.05 -4.17 -38.64
CA PHE A 183 15.32 -3.47 -38.49
C PHE A 183 16.21 -3.98 -37.35
N GLY A 184 15.78 -4.97 -36.56
CA GLY A 184 16.53 -5.44 -35.39
C GLY A 184 16.44 -4.50 -34.19
N LEU A 185 17.07 -4.90 -33.10
CA LEU A 185 17.07 -4.24 -31.80
C LEU A 185 17.88 -2.93 -31.83
N ALA A 186 17.79 -2.14 -30.76
CA ALA A 186 18.55 -0.88 -30.66
C ALA A 186 20.07 -1.14 -30.75
N ALA A 187 20.55 -2.18 -30.06
CA ALA A 187 21.94 -2.64 -30.07
C ALA A 187 22.41 -3.19 -31.43
N ASP A 188 21.53 -3.82 -32.22
CA ASP A 188 21.85 -4.29 -33.58
C ASP A 188 22.16 -3.13 -34.54
N ASN A 189 21.67 -1.93 -34.21
CA ASN A 189 21.85 -0.73 -35.00
C ASN A 189 22.97 0.18 -34.48
N VAL A 190 23.72 -0.25 -33.45
CA VAL A 190 24.97 0.41 -33.03
C VAL A 190 26.07 0.08 -34.03
N VAL A 191 26.69 1.10 -34.60
CA VAL A 191 27.81 0.98 -35.56
C VAL A 191 29.16 1.43 -34.99
N ASP A 192 29.15 2.24 -33.94
CA ASP A 192 30.34 2.72 -33.21
C ASP A 192 29.91 3.14 -31.79
N ALA A 193 30.86 3.29 -30.88
CA ALA A 193 30.64 3.84 -29.55
C ALA A 193 31.89 4.63 -29.10
N ARG A 194 31.71 5.50 -28.11
CA ARG A 194 32.81 6.12 -27.37
C ARG A 194 32.65 5.74 -25.91
N VAL A 195 33.67 5.08 -25.36
CA VAL A 195 33.68 4.64 -23.96
C VAL A 195 34.94 5.13 -23.27
N MET A 196 34.89 5.27 -21.95
CA MET A 196 36.04 5.56 -21.11
C MET A 196 36.36 4.35 -20.23
N ASP A 197 37.61 3.88 -20.29
CA ASP A 197 38.08 2.72 -19.54
C ASP A 197 38.37 3.02 -18.05
N VAL A 198 38.71 1.99 -17.28
CA VAL A 198 39.08 2.05 -15.85
C VAL A 198 40.38 2.82 -15.55
N ASN A 199 41.03 3.39 -16.58
CA ASN A 199 42.21 4.24 -16.50
C ASN A 199 41.92 5.67 -17.01
N GLY A 200 40.67 5.97 -17.38
CA GLY A 200 40.26 7.28 -17.89
C GLY A 200 40.65 7.55 -19.34
N LYS A 201 40.96 6.51 -20.13
CA LYS A 201 41.28 6.62 -21.56
C LYS A 201 40.01 6.45 -22.39
N ILE A 202 39.79 7.37 -23.33
CA ILE A 202 38.69 7.26 -24.30
C ILE A 202 39.06 6.27 -25.40
N LEU A 203 38.23 5.26 -25.59
CA LEU A 203 38.33 4.26 -26.65
C LEU A 203 37.25 4.53 -27.71
N ASP A 204 37.65 4.37 -28.96
CA ASP A 204 36.80 4.36 -30.16
C ASP A 204 36.73 2.92 -30.72
N ARG A 205 35.89 2.65 -31.72
CA ARG A 205 35.73 1.29 -32.29
C ARG A 205 37.03 0.57 -32.62
N LYS A 206 38.07 1.27 -33.08
CA LYS A 206 39.37 0.67 -33.42
C LYS A 206 40.20 0.30 -32.19
N LYS A 207 39.98 0.97 -31.05
CA LYS A 207 40.72 0.78 -29.79
C LYS A 207 39.98 -0.09 -28.77
N MET A 208 38.67 -0.32 -28.95
CA MET A 208 37.89 -1.19 -28.08
C MET A 208 38.08 -2.69 -28.36
N GLU A 209 38.64 -3.06 -29.52
CA GLU A 209 38.66 -4.46 -29.99
C GLU A 209 37.22 -4.98 -30.23
N GLU A 210 37.05 -6.26 -30.58
CA GLU A 210 35.71 -6.82 -30.87
C GLU A 210 34.94 -7.18 -29.61
N ASP A 211 35.56 -7.85 -28.65
CA ASP A 211 34.88 -8.44 -27.49
C ASP A 211 34.18 -7.36 -26.63
N LEU A 212 34.88 -6.28 -26.26
CA LEU A 212 34.30 -5.16 -25.50
C LEU A 212 33.17 -4.46 -26.29
N PHE A 213 33.26 -4.37 -27.62
CA PHE A 213 32.21 -3.78 -28.45
C PHE A 213 30.98 -4.68 -28.60
N TRP A 214 31.13 -6.00 -28.47
CA TRP A 214 30.01 -6.92 -28.32
C TRP A 214 29.41 -6.83 -26.91
N GLU A 215 30.25 -6.80 -25.88
CA GLU A 215 29.83 -6.75 -24.48
C GLU A 215 29.00 -5.50 -24.13
N ILE A 216 29.41 -4.30 -24.57
CA ILE A 216 28.62 -3.09 -24.33
C ILE A 216 27.26 -3.09 -25.06
N ARG A 217 27.09 -3.91 -26.11
CA ARG A 217 25.87 -4.02 -26.92
C ARG A 217 24.95 -5.15 -26.44
N GLY A 218 24.71 -5.21 -25.13
CA GLY A 218 23.80 -6.18 -24.52
C GLY A 218 24.13 -6.60 -23.09
N GLY A 219 25.29 -6.19 -22.54
CA GLY A 219 25.70 -6.47 -21.16
C GLY A 219 24.89 -5.79 -20.06
N GLY A 220 23.83 -5.03 -20.39
CA GLY A 220 22.90 -4.45 -19.43
C GLY A 220 23.42 -3.19 -18.72
N GLY A 221 22.87 -2.91 -17.53
CA GLY A 221 23.21 -1.72 -16.72
C GLY A 221 24.53 -1.83 -15.92
N ALA A 222 25.16 -3.00 -15.90
CA ALA A 222 26.41 -3.25 -15.17
C ALA A 222 27.65 -3.12 -16.08
N SER A 223 27.86 -1.93 -16.65
CA SER A 223 28.95 -1.71 -17.62
C SER A 223 30.34 -1.65 -16.99
N PHE A 224 31.31 -2.39 -17.55
CA PHE A 224 32.73 -2.37 -17.15
C PHE A 224 33.50 -1.11 -17.59
N VAL A 225 32.85 -0.24 -18.36
CA VAL A 225 33.37 1.03 -18.92
C VAL A 225 32.29 2.11 -18.85
N VAL A 226 32.67 3.38 -18.83
CA VAL A 226 31.70 4.50 -18.91
C VAL A 226 31.39 4.80 -20.37
N ILE A 227 30.17 4.49 -20.81
CA ILE A 227 29.72 4.76 -22.18
C ILE A 227 29.37 6.25 -22.30
N LEU A 228 30.08 6.96 -23.19
CA LEU A 228 29.95 8.40 -23.39
C LEU A 228 28.96 8.73 -24.51
N ALA A 229 29.03 7.98 -25.61
CA ALA A 229 28.17 8.18 -26.78
C ALA A 229 28.05 6.92 -27.65
N TRP A 230 26.93 6.80 -28.35
CA TRP A 230 26.66 5.78 -29.35
C TRP A 230 26.60 6.38 -30.75
N LYS A 231 27.19 5.72 -31.75
CA LYS A 231 26.88 5.97 -33.17
C LYS A 231 25.88 4.93 -33.62
N LEU A 232 24.70 5.40 -34.04
CA LEU A 232 23.56 4.58 -34.38
C LEU A 232 23.25 4.71 -35.87
N LYS A 233 22.88 3.60 -36.48
CA LYS A 233 22.36 3.52 -37.85
C LYS A 233 20.90 3.97 -37.87
N LEU A 234 20.59 4.90 -38.78
CA LEU A 234 19.24 5.36 -39.04
C LEU A 234 18.61 4.51 -40.15
N VAL A 235 17.40 4.03 -39.88
CA VAL A 235 16.64 3.17 -40.79
C VAL A 235 15.60 4.00 -41.54
N ARG A 236 15.26 3.59 -42.78
CA ARG A 236 14.24 4.30 -43.55
C ARG A 236 12.85 3.78 -43.21
N VAL A 237 11.95 4.72 -42.91
CA VAL A 237 10.53 4.47 -42.62
C VAL A 237 9.65 5.22 -43.64
N PRO A 238 8.41 4.76 -43.87
CA PRO A 238 7.42 5.52 -44.64
C PRO A 238 7.13 6.89 -44.00
N ASP A 239 6.65 7.83 -44.81
CA ASP A 239 6.23 9.17 -44.39
C ASP A 239 4.87 9.19 -43.65
N LYS A 240 4.10 8.10 -43.74
CA LYS A 240 2.87 7.84 -42.99
C LYS A 240 2.89 6.45 -42.38
N VAL A 241 2.44 6.31 -41.13
CA VAL A 241 2.35 5.03 -40.43
C VAL A 241 0.98 4.93 -39.73
N THR A 242 0.25 3.85 -39.98
CA THR A 242 -1.10 3.66 -39.41
C THR A 242 -0.99 2.93 -38.07
N VAL A 243 -1.77 3.39 -37.10
CA VAL A 243 -1.80 2.86 -35.74
C VAL A 243 -3.25 2.76 -35.27
N PHE A 244 -3.61 1.66 -34.63
CA PHE A 244 -4.95 1.48 -34.11
C PHE A 244 -4.92 0.68 -32.81
N THR A 245 -5.87 0.95 -31.92
CA THR A 245 -5.98 0.24 -30.64
C THR A 245 -7.32 -0.48 -30.60
N VAL A 246 -7.31 -1.75 -30.18
CA VAL A 246 -8.50 -2.59 -30.15
C VAL A 246 -8.83 -2.94 -28.71
N TYR A 247 -9.85 -2.30 -28.16
CA TYR A 247 -10.33 -2.58 -26.81
C TYR A 247 -11.30 -3.76 -26.85
N LYS A 248 -11.09 -4.79 -26.01
CA LYS A 248 -11.99 -5.94 -25.84
C LYS A 248 -12.12 -6.28 -24.35
N LYS A 249 -13.26 -6.83 -23.92
CA LYS A 249 -13.41 -7.41 -22.58
C LYS A 249 -12.96 -8.87 -22.59
N LEU A 250 -12.26 -9.33 -21.56
CA LEU A 250 -11.62 -10.67 -21.57
C LEU A 250 -12.67 -11.79 -21.51
N ASP A 251 -13.79 -11.54 -20.83
CA ASP A 251 -14.90 -12.48 -20.58
C ASP A 251 -15.55 -13.00 -21.88
N SER A 252 -15.49 -12.20 -22.95
CA SER A 252 -16.01 -12.56 -24.27
C SER A 252 -14.96 -13.19 -25.21
N ASN A 253 -13.69 -13.26 -24.79
CA ASN A 253 -12.55 -13.51 -25.68
C ASN A 253 -11.36 -14.21 -24.97
N GLN A 254 -11.62 -15.16 -24.07
CA GLN A 254 -10.58 -15.89 -23.30
C GLN A 254 -9.45 -16.48 -24.19
N ASN A 255 -9.78 -16.95 -25.39
CA ASN A 255 -8.80 -17.53 -26.34
C ASN A 255 -7.99 -16.48 -27.14
N LEU A 256 -8.16 -15.17 -26.94
CA LEU A 256 -7.50 -14.15 -27.75
C LEU A 256 -5.99 -14.08 -27.50
N LEU A 257 -5.53 -14.23 -26.25
CA LEU A 257 -4.11 -14.24 -25.93
C LEU A 257 -3.40 -15.44 -26.59
N GLN A 258 -4.03 -16.61 -26.53
CA GLN A 258 -3.53 -17.84 -27.16
C GLN A 258 -3.54 -17.75 -28.70
N LYS A 259 -4.59 -17.14 -29.29
CA LYS A 259 -4.62 -16.82 -30.72
C LYS A 259 -3.51 -15.84 -31.12
N TRP A 260 -3.24 -14.81 -30.32
CA TRP A 260 -2.15 -13.87 -30.55
C TRP A 260 -0.79 -14.58 -30.48
N GLN A 261 -0.53 -15.40 -29.45
CA GLN A 261 0.70 -16.21 -29.34
C GLN A 261 0.89 -17.12 -30.57
N ASN A 262 -0.18 -17.77 -31.03
CA ASN A 262 -0.14 -18.69 -32.16
C ASN A 262 -0.05 -18.00 -33.53
N THR A 263 -0.43 -16.72 -33.66
CA THR A 263 -0.52 -16.02 -34.95
C THR A 263 0.56 -14.94 -35.13
N SER A 264 1.07 -14.33 -34.05
CA SER A 264 1.94 -13.15 -34.10
C SER A 264 3.21 -13.34 -34.94
N HIS A 265 3.84 -14.51 -34.84
CA HIS A 265 5.04 -14.88 -35.61
C HIS A 265 4.76 -15.05 -37.13
N GLN A 266 3.50 -15.26 -37.52
CA GLN A 266 3.10 -15.48 -38.92
C GLN A 266 2.75 -14.17 -39.65
N LEU A 267 2.68 -13.06 -38.92
CA LEU A 267 2.33 -11.75 -39.48
C LEU A 267 3.49 -11.15 -40.30
N PRO A 268 3.23 -10.31 -41.32
CA PRO A 268 4.29 -9.69 -42.12
C PRO A 268 5.25 -8.82 -41.30
N ASP A 269 6.52 -8.70 -41.71
CA ASP A 269 7.54 -7.95 -40.95
C ASP A 269 7.30 -6.43 -40.83
N GLY A 270 6.43 -5.87 -41.68
CA GLY A 270 5.93 -4.51 -41.52
C GLY A 270 4.84 -4.35 -40.46
N LEU A 271 4.25 -5.46 -39.98
CA LEU A 271 3.14 -5.50 -39.03
C LEU A 271 3.57 -6.18 -37.73
N PHE A 272 3.84 -5.34 -36.77
CA PHE A 272 4.28 -5.64 -35.42
C PHE A 272 2.98 -5.59 -34.56
N ILE A 273 2.61 -6.60 -33.74
CA ILE A 273 1.37 -6.58 -32.87
C ILE A 273 1.63 -6.82 -31.36
N ARG A 274 1.19 -5.90 -30.47
CA ARG A 274 1.27 -5.94 -28.98
C ARG A 274 -0.10 -6.28 -28.36
N THR A 275 -0.06 -7.03 -27.27
CA THR A 275 -1.19 -7.21 -26.35
C THR A 275 -0.73 -6.80 -24.96
N VAL A 276 -1.55 -6.05 -24.21
CA VAL A 276 -1.27 -5.69 -22.82
C VAL A 276 -2.52 -5.99 -22.02
N ILE A 277 -2.41 -6.84 -21.00
CA ILE A 277 -3.51 -6.96 -20.03
C ILE A 277 -3.33 -5.80 -19.04
N GLN A 278 -4.33 -4.95 -18.95
CA GLN A 278 -4.38 -3.84 -17.99
C GLN A 278 -5.70 -3.96 -17.24
N ASN A 279 -5.65 -3.75 -15.93
CA ASN A 279 -6.88 -3.56 -15.17
C ASN A 279 -7.53 -2.26 -15.65
N ASP A 280 -8.84 -2.25 -15.85
CA ASP A 280 -9.52 -1.01 -16.26
C ASP A 280 -9.40 0.00 -15.12
N GLY A 281 -9.02 1.24 -15.41
CA GLY A 281 -8.70 2.27 -14.40
C GLY A 281 -9.94 2.83 -13.68
N THR A 282 -11.01 2.06 -13.63
CA THR A 282 -12.36 2.46 -13.21
C THR A 282 -12.93 1.46 -12.19
N GLY A 283 -12.43 1.54 -10.96
CA GLY A 283 -12.88 0.86 -9.74
C GLY A 283 -11.98 1.31 -8.57
N ASN A 284 -12.43 1.49 -7.34
CA ASN A 284 -13.73 1.22 -6.70
C ASN A 284 -14.29 -0.18 -6.99
N ASP A 285 -13.63 -1.16 -6.38
CA ASP A 285 -14.15 -2.45 -5.96
C ASP A 285 -15.48 -2.28 -5.15
N ASN A 286 -16.43 -3.23 -5.08
CA ASN A 286 -16.41 -4.66 -5.40
C ASN A 286 -17.84 -5.18 -5.64
N PHE A 287 -18.05 -6.15 -6.55
CA PHE A 287 -18.77 -7.38 -6.23
C PHE A 287 -18.46 -8.49 -7.26
N SER A 288 -18.52 -9.75 -6.80
CA SER A 288 -17.90 -10.91 -7.45
C SER A 288 -18.56 -11.38 -8.75
N SER A 289 -17.89 -11.12 -9.88
CA SER A 289 -17.52 -12.16 -10.86
C SER A 289 -16.54 -11.58 -11.89
N SER A 290 -15.67 -12.46 -12.41
CA SER A 290 -14.71 -12.24 -13.50
C SER A 290 -14.99 -11.02 -14.41
N LEU A 291 -14.09 -10.02 -14.39
CA LEU A 291 -14.11 -8.88 -15.31
C LEU A 291 -12.70 -8.33 -15.59
N LEU A 292 -11.80 -9.24 -15.98
CA LEU A 292 -10.58 -8.84 -16.67
C LEU A 292 -10.97 -8.13 -17.98
N THR A 293 -10.34 -7.00 -18.29
CA THR A 293 -10.49 -6.33 -19.58
C THR A 293 -9.21 -6.47 -20.41
N LEU A 294 -9.35 -6.81 -21.69
CA LEU A 294 -8.28 -7.22 -22.58
C LEU A 294 -7.89 -6.07 -23.51
N MET A 295 -6.88 -5.28 -23.11
CA MET A 295 -6.32 -4.22 -23.95
C MET A 295 -5.40 -4.77 -25.08
N ALA A 296 -6.01 -5.17 -26.19
CA ALA A 296 -5.29 -5.50 -27.42
C ALA A 296 -4.86 -4.21 -28.17
N SER A 297 -3.82 -3.55 -27.67
CA SER A 297 -3.21 -2.40 -28.34
C SER A 297 -2.44 -2.81 -29.61
N MET A 298 -3.16 -2.88 -30.74
CA MET A 298 -2.63 -3.14 -32.10
C MET A 298 -1.72 -2.01 -32.67
N LEU A 299 -0.96 -1.33 -31.80
CA LEU A 299 0.49 -1.32 -31.96
C LEU A 299 1.03 -2.71 -31.60
N SER A 300 2.24 -2.85 -31.04
CA SER A 300 3.15 -3.63 -31.87
C SER A 300 4.31 -4.40 -31.19
N LEU A 301 4.58 -5.65 -31.66
CA LEU A 301 5.65 -6.61 -31.27
C LEU A 301 6.04 -7.64 -32.39
N PHE A 302 7.32 -8.10 -32.43
CA PHE A 302 7.95 -9.15 -33.30
C PHE A 302 7.82 -10.48 -32.53
N THR A 303 8.00 -11.66 -33.12
CA THR A 303 9.29 -12.41 -33.21
C THR A 303 8.96 -13.87 -33.63
N ILE A 304 9.95 -14.73 -33.94
CA ILE A 304 10.21 -16.00 -33.19
C ILE A 304 11.35 -16.85 -33.81
N CYS A 305 12.03 -17.54 -32.88
CA CYS A 305 13.09 -18.56 -32.95
C CYS A 305 13.36 -19.36 -34.24
N HIS A 306 14.66 -19.44 -34.59
CA HIS A 306 15.30 -20.66 -35.11
C HIS A 306 16.79 -20.75 -34.70
N LEU A 307 17.09 -21.16 -33.45
CA LEU A 307 18.40 -21.78 -33.12
C LEU A 307 18.41 -22.59 -31.79
N PHE A 308 17.50 -23.55 -31.63
CA PHE A 308 17.45 -24.44 -30.45
C PHE A 308 17.69 -25.93 -30.78
N ILE A 309 18.63 -26.21 -31.70
CA ILE A 309 18.98 -27.59 -32.10
C ILE A 309 20.48 -27.93 -31.86
N SER A 310 21.30 -26.98 -31.36
CA SER A 310 22.77 -27.16 -31.29
C SER A 310 23.41 -27.07 -29.90
N ILE A 311 22.64 -26.87 -28.81
CA ILE A 311 23.18 -26.77 -27.42
C ILE A 311 22.67 -27.92 -26.52
N ALA A 312 21.94 -28.89 -27.09
CA ALA A 312 21.45 -30.08 -26.37
C ALA A 312 22.54 -31.15 -26.08
N LEU A 313 23.83 -30.83 -26.23
CA LEU A 313 24.94 -31.80 -26.12
C LEU A 313 26.11 -31.36 -25.20
N TYR A 314 25.99 -30.25 -24.46
CA TYR A 314 27.04 -29.78 -23.53
C TYR A 314 26.52 -29.30 -22.17
N ALA A 315 25.48 -29.95 -21.63
CA ALA A 315 24.93 -29.64 -20.30
C ALA A 315 24.49 -30.88 -19.48
N CYS A 316 25.37 -31.88 -19.35
CA CYS A 316 25.53 -32.51 -18.03
C CYS A 316 26.47 -31.59 -17.23
N SER A 317 26.21 -31.19 -15.99
CA SER A 317 25.17 -31.62 -15.04
C SER A 317 24.98 -30.60 -13.92
N ALA A 318 23.75 -30.13 -13.65
CA ALA A 318 23.35 -29.47 -12.40
C ALA A 318 21.82 -29.23 -12.34
N GLY A 319 21.01 -30.29 -12.32
CA GLY A 319 19.62 -30.15 -11.86
C GLY A 319 19.62 -30.03 -10.34
N ALA A 320 18.96 -28.99 -9.79
CA ALA A 320 18.76 -28.90 -8.34
C ALA A 320 17.88 -30.07 -7.88
N THR A 321 18.31 -30.82 -6.87
CA THR A 321 17.60 -32.00 -6.36
C THR A 321 16.74 -31.65 -5.16
N ASP A 322 15.70 -32.44 -4.89
CA ASP A 322 14.89 -32.35 -3.67
C ASP A 322 15.51 -33.09 -2.47
N SER A 323 16.52 -33.91 -2.74
CA SER A 323 17.11 -34.87 -1.81
C SER A 323 18.65 -34.76 -1.80
N LEU A 324 19.23 -34.89 -0.61
CA LEU A 324 20.66 -35.03 -0.36
C LEU A 324 20.93 -36.42 0.26
N PHE A 325 21.90 -37.14 -0.30
CA PHE A 325 22.25 -38.50 0.10
C PHE A 325 23.56 -38.55 0.91
N ALA A 326 23.83 -39.69 1.53
CA ALA A 326 25.06 -39.93 2.30
C ALA A 326 26.33 -39.46 1.57
N TYR A 327 27.20 -38.75 2.30
CA TYR A 327 28.49 -38.21 1.81
C TYR A 327 28.40 -37.13 0.73
N GLN A 328 27.20 -36.63 0.42
CA GLN A 328 27.02 -35.42 -0.37
C GLN A 328 27.06 -34.16 0.52
N PHE A 329 27.35 -33.02 -0.11
CA PHE A 329 27.47 -31.72 0.54
C PHE A 329 26.55 -30.71 -0.14
N LEU A 330 25.86 -29.91 0.66
CA LEU A 330 25.09 -28.74 0.24
C LEU A 330 25.92 -27.48 0.57
N THR A 331 26.03 -26.57 -0.39
CA THR A 331 26.74 -25.28 -0.32
C THR A 331 25.88 -24.19 -0.97
N ASN A 332 26.34 -22.93 -0.94
CA ASN A 332 25.66 -21.81 -1.61
C ASN A 332 25.44 -22.03 -3.12
N LEU A 333 26.21 -22.91 -3.76
CA LEU A 333 26.15 -23.17 -5.21
C LEU A 333 25.18 -24.29 -5.61
N ASN A 334 24.67 -25.07 -4.64
CA ASN A 334 23.80 -26.22 -4.88
C ASN A 334 22.70 -26.35 -3.81
N PRO A 335 21.71 -25.44 -3.79
CA PRO A 335 20.56 -25.54 -2.90
C PRO A 335 19.67 -26.74 -3.27
N LEU A 336 18.93 -27.26 -2.29
CA LEU A 336 17.86 -28.24 -2.56
C LEU A 336 16.57 -27.50 -2.90
N VAL A 337 15.82 -28.03 -3.87
CA VAL A 337 14.55 -27.46 -4.33
C VAL A 337 13.48 -28.53 -4.26
N SER A 338 12.36 -28.22 -3.63
CA SER A 338 11.15 -29.06 -3.58
C SER A 338 10.70 -29.52 -4.98
N SER A 339 9.99 -30.67 -5.05
CA SER A 339 9.54 -31.26 -6.31
C SER A 339 8.52 -30.37 -7.03
N ASN A 340 7.64 -29.68 -6.28
CA ASN A 340 6.73 -28.67 -6.81
C ASN A 340 7.39 -27.31 -7.12
N HIS A 341 8.69 -27.16 -6.83
CA HIS A 341 9.49 -25.95 -7.01
C HIS A 341 9.11 -24.72 -6.17
N ASN A 342 8.21 -24.85 -5.19
CA ASN A 342 7.75 -23.72 -4.36
C ASN A 342 8.76 -23.33 -3.28
N PHE A 343 9.40 -24.32 -2.66
CA PHE A 343 10.39 -24.13 -1.59
C PHE A 343 11.82 -24.44 -2.03
N VAL A 344 12.76 -23.68 -1.50
CA VAL A 344 14.21 -23.84 -1.66
C VAL A 344 14.89 -23.78 -0.29
N ILE A 345 15.91 -24.61 -0.07
CA ILE A 345 16.79 -24.51 1.10
C ILE A 345 18.26 -24.38 0.67
N GLY A 346 18.93 -23.38 1.23
CA GLY A 346 20.30 -23.01 0.89
C GLY A 346 20.96 -22.15 1.97
N PHE A 347 22.22 -21.77 1.74
CA PHE A 347 22.92 -20.84 2.62
C PHE A 347 22.72 -19.40 2.16
N PHE A 348 22.36 -18.51 3.10
CA PHE A 348 22.16 -17.08 2.88
C PHE A 348 22.96 -16.27 3.91
N GLY A 349 23.42 -15.08 3.54
CA GLY A 349 24.35 -14.29 4.36
C GLY A 349 23.84 -12.89 4.69
N TYR A 350 24.01 -12.47 5.94
CA TYR A 350 23.85 -11.07 6.36
C TYR A 350 25.22 -10.43 6.61
N TYR A 351 25.50 -9.32 5.93
CA TYR A 351 26.70 -8.52 6.14
C TYR A 351 26.44 -7.43 7.19
N SER A 352 26.86 -7.66 8.43
CA SER A 352 26.77 -6.65 9.48
C SER A 352 27.91 -5.62 9.33
N SER A 353 27.57 -4.44 8.79
CA SER A 353 28.48 -3.30 8.65
C SER A 353 29.06 -2.81 9.98
N THR A 354 28.33 -2.97 11.09
CA THR A 354 28.74 -2.63 12.45
C THR A 354 29.73 -3.63 13.07
N LEU A 355 29.66 -4.92 12.72
CA LEU A 355 30.55 -5.96 13.30
C LEU A 355 31.69 -6.40 12.37
N ARG A 356 31.61 -6.14 11.05
CA ARG A 356 32.52 -6.66 10.00
C ARG A 356 32.63 -8.20 9.99
N VAL A 357 31.55 -8.90 10.30
CA VAL A 357 31.47 -10.36 10.31
C VAL A 357 30.49 -10.82 9.25
N CYS A 358 30.91 -11.72 8.34
CA CYS A 358 29.95 -12.51 7.55
C CYS A 358 29.15 -13.35 8.55
N LYS A 359 27.82 -13.20 8.60
CA LYS A 359 26.95 -14.14 9.29
C LYS A 359 26.18 -14.96 8.24
N THR A 360 26.60 -16.20 8.02
CA THR A 360 25.92 -17.12 7.10
C THR A 360 24.98 -18.04 7.88
N TYR A 361 23.80 -18.26 7.31
CA TYR A 361 22.71 -19.05 7.87
C TYR A 361 22.21 -20.07 6.83
N LEU A 362 21.82 -21.26 7.27
CA LEU A 362 21.07 -22.22 6.47
C LEU A 362 19.59 -21.85 6.56
N GLY A 363 18.98 -21.49 5.44
CA GLY A 363 17.62 -20.97 5.36
C GLY A 363 16.76 -21.71 4.34
N LEU A 364 15.53 -21.99 4.75
CA LEU A 364 14.44 -22.46 3.91
C LEU A 364 13.53 -21.26 3.61
N GLY A 365 13.15 -21.08 2.34
CA GLY A 365 12.23 -20.04 1.91
C GLY A 365 11.42 -20.42 0.69
N TYR A 366 10.48 -19.57 0.30
CA TYR A 366 9.87 -19.65 -1.03
C TYR A 366 10.92 -19.35 -2.11
N ARG A 367 10.76 -19.95 -3.30
CA ARG A 367 11.70 -19.83 -4.42
C ARG A 367 11.71 -18.41 -4.99
N SER A 368 12.52 -17.56 -4.38
CA SER A 368 12.69 -16.14 -4.68
C SER A 368 14.17 -15.77 -4.76
N VAL A 369 14.47 -14.58 -5.31
CA VAL A 369 15.80 -13.96 -5.28
C VAL A 369 15.99 -13.09 -4.03
N ASP A 370 14.96 -12.97 -3.18
CA ASP A 370 14.92 -12.05 -2.03
C ASP A 370 15.08 -12.80 -0.68
N PRO A 371 16.03 -12.39 0.21
CA PRO A 371 16.20 -13.00 1.54
C PRO A 371 15.00 -12.77 2.48
N ARG A 372 14.01 -11.94 2.12
CA ARG A 372 12.75 -11.77 2.87
C ARG A 372 11.77 -12.93 2.67
N ALA A 373 12.02 -13.85 1.74
CA ALA A 373 11.19 -15.05 1.52
C ALA A 373 11.49 -16.22 2.47
N ILE A 374 12.40 -16.03 3.44
CA ILE A 374 12.85 -17.06 4.39
C ILE A 374 11.77 -17.33 5.45
N VAL A 375 11.36 -18.60 5.58
CA VAL A 375 10.34 -19.05 6.54
C VAL A 375 10.92 -19.90 7.68
N TRP A 376 12.12 -20.46 7.51
CA TRP A 376 12.80 -21.24 8.55
C TRP A 376 14.33 -21.14 8.43
N VAL A 377 15.04 -21.28 9.55
CA VAL A 377 16.50 -21.14 9.67
C VAL A 377 17.02 -22.27 10.57
N GLY A 378 18.17 -22.87 10.24
CA GLY A 378 18.73 -24.01 11.00
C GLY A 378 19.83 -23.70 12.01
N ASN A 379 20.44 -22.51 11.96
CA ASN A 379 21.55 -22.11 12.82
C ASN A 379 21.43 -20.66 13.33
N GLU A 380 20.21 -20.24 13.64
CA GLU A 380 19.83 -18.91 14.10
C GLU A 380 20.62 -18.41 15.32
N LEU A 381 20.94 -19.31 16.26
CA LEU A 381 21.79 -19.02 17.42
C LEU A 381 23.29 -18.89 17.09
N ASN A 382 23.76 -19.61 16.06
CA ASN A 382 25.18 -19.79 15.76
C ASN A 382 25.47 -19.45 14.28
N PRO A 383 25.57 -18.15 13.92
CA PRO A 383 25.94 -17.74 12.58
C PRO A 383 27.34 -18.22 12.18
N LEU A 384 27.49 -18.56 10.90
CA LEU A 384 28.73 -19.11 10.34
C LEU A 384 29.56 -18.07 9.60
N GLY A 385 30.82 -18.38 9.29
CA GLY A 385 31.65 -17.60 8.38
C GLY A 385 31.20 -17.66 6.91
N CYS A 386 31.98 -17.05 6.01
CA CYS A 386 31.65 -16.96 4.58
C CYS A 386 31.84 -18.28 3.78
N PHE A 387 32.34 -19.37 4.38
CA PHE A 387 32.62 -20.64 3.70
C PHE A 387 32.02 -21.85 4.46
N THR A 388 30.84 -22.28 4.05
CA THR A 388 30.02 -23.24 4.81
C THR A 388 29.50 -24.38 3.96
N ALA A 389 29.40 -25.56 4.56
CA ALA A 389 28.73 -26.71 3.96
C ALA A 389 27.86 -27.45 4.99
N LEU A 390 26.72 -27.95 4.52
CA LEU A 390 25.97 -29.00 5.21
C LEU A 390 26.43 -30.35 4.64
N ALA A 391 26.80 -31.27 5.52
CA ALA A 391 27.28 -32.61 5.20
C ALA A 391 26.36 -33.68 5.81
N LEU A 392 26.03 -34.71 5.05
CA LEU A 392 25.20 -35.83 5.51
C LEU A 392 26.04 -37.10 5.71
N THR A 393 25.92 -37.77 6.86
CA THR A 393 26.58 -39.06 7.14
C THR A 393 25.62 -40.05 7.77
N LYS A 394 26.05 -41.32 7.94
CA LYS A 394 25.27 -42.35 8.64
C LYS A 394 25.05 -42.07 10.13
N GLU A 395 25.77 -41.10 10.69
CA GLU A 395 25.60 -40.63 12.07
C GLU A 395 24.69 -39.39 12.18
N GLY A 396 24.14 -38.86 11.09
CA GLY A 396 23.32 -37.64 11.09
C GLY A 396 23.79 -36.57 10.11
N PHE A 397 23.32 -35.33 10.29
CA PHE A 397 23.74 -34.17 9.48
C PHE A 397 24.48 -33.12 10.31
N TYR A 398 25.37 -32.39 9.63
CA TYR A 398 26.32 -31.46 10.24
C TYR A 398 26.45 -30.22 9.38
N VAL A 399 26.40 -29.03 9.96
CA VAL A 399 26.81 -27.79 9.30
C VAL A 399 28.17 -27.39 9.84
N LYS A 400 29.12 -27.22 8.91
CA LYS A 400 30.53 -26.96 9.20
C LYS A 400 31.05 -25.73 8.47
N ASP A 401 31.96 -25.02 9.13
CA ASP A 401 32.85 -24.07 8.46
C ASP A 401 33.94 -24.87 7.73
N ILE A 402 34.11 -24.61 6.43
CA ILE A 402 35.02 -25.36 5.55
C ILE A 402 36.49 -24.98 5.84
N VAL A 403 36.74 -23.74 6.28
CA VAL A 403 38.08 -23.19 6.49
C VAL A 403 38.60 -23.52 7.89
N LEU A 404 37.74 -23.45 8.90
CA LEU A 404 38.08 -23.73 10.29
C LEU A 404 37.85 -25.20 10.68
N GLY A 405 37.11 -25.98 9.88
CA GLY A 405 36.73 -27.36 10.19
C GLY A 405 35.77 -27.51 11.37
N THR A 406 35.33 -26.40 11.96
CA THR A 406 34.45 -26.36 13.14
C THR A 406 33.03 -26.77 12.77
N THR A 407 32.43 -27.60 13.62
CA THR A 407 31.02 -28.00 13.51
C THR A 407 30.18 -27.08 14.38
N VAL A 408 29.14 -26.48 13.81
CA VAL A 408 28.40 -25.36 14.42
C VAL A 408 26.93 -25.69 14.64
N TRP A 409 26.34 -26.55 13.79
CA TRP A 409 25.05 -27.17 14.02
C TRP A 409 25.10 -28.65 13.67
N ILE A 410 24.34 -29.47 14.40
CA ILE A 410 24.43 -30.93 14.36
C ILE A 410 23.10 -31.55 14.78
N HIS A 411 22.65 -32.55 14.04
CA HIS A 411 21.64 -33.49 14.48
C HIS A 411 22.22 -34.90 14.42
N LYS A 412 22.22 -35.61 15.56
CA LYS A 412 22.62 -37.02 15.67
C LYS A 412 21.43 -37.86 16.15
N PRO A 413 20.87 -38.77 15.34
CA PRO A 413 19.90 -39.75 15.82
C PRO A 413 20.56 -40.75 16.79
N ASN A 414 19.75 -41.35 17.68
CA ASN A 414 20.19 -42.37 18.65
C ASN A 414 20.64 -43.71 18.03
N ARG A 415 20.54 -43.87 16.70
CA ARG A 415 20.98 -45.04 15.94
C ARG A 415 21.64 -44.61 14.64
N THR A 416 22.63 -45.36 14.18
CA THR A 416 23.18 -45.16 12.83
C THR A 416 22.13 -45.50 11.78
N VAL A 417 22.06 -44.67 10.74
CA VAL A 417 21.10 -44.82 9.63
C VAL A 417 21.80 -45.56 8.48
N PRO A 418 21.29 -46.72 8.02
CA PRO A 418 21.90 -47.47 6.92
C PRO A 418 22.04 -46.67 5.63
N SER A 419 20.94 -46.00 5.23
CA SER A 419 20.80 -45.22 4.00
C SER A 419 20.21 -43.83 4.31
N PRO A 420 21.00 -42.92 4.90
CA PRO A 420 20.51 -41.61 5.32
C PRO A 420 20.17 -40.71 4.12
N VAL A 421 19.01 -40.08 4.19
CA VAL A 421 18.55 -39.07 3.23
C VAL A 421 18.02 -37.87 3.99
N LEU A 422 18.40 -36.68 3.54
CA LEU A 422 17.79 -35.40 3.91
C LEU A 422 16.98 -34.92 2.71
N LYS A 423 15.66 -34.78 2.86
CA LYS A 423 14.74 -34.44 1.76
C LYS A 423 13.89 -33.23 2.08
N LEU A 424 13.73 -32.33 1.10
CA LEU A 424 12.79 -31.22 1.16
C LEU A 424 11.45 -31.65 0.53
N LEU A 425 10.39 -31.65 1.32
CA LEU A 425 9.04 -31.96 0.86
C LEU A 425 8.35 -30.73 0.23
N ASP A 426 7.31 -31.00 -0.56
CA ASP A 426 6.50 -29.98 -1.25
C ASP A 426 5.71 -29.05 -0.32
N SER A 427 5.58 -29.43 0.96
CA SER A 427 5.04 -28.60 2.05
C SER A 427 6.07 -27.64 2.67
N GLY A 428 7.33 -27.69 2.23
CA GLY A 428 8.45 -26.98 2.86
C GLY A 428 9.07 -27.73 4.05
N ASN A 429 8.52 -28.87 4.48
CA ASN A 429 9.10 -29.65 5.58
C ASN A 429 10.42 -30.31 5.13
N LEU A 430 11.52 -29.98 5.81
CA LEU A 430 12.82 -30.63 5.63
C LEU A 430 12.87 -31.84 6.57
N VAL A 431 12.94 -33.04 6.01
CA VAL A 431 12.88 -34.30 6.76
C VAL A 431 14.17 -35.11 6.63
N PHE A 432 14.57 -35.77 7.71
CA PHE A 432 15.72 -36.66 7.76
C PHE A 432 15.29 -38.06 8.22
N GLY A 433 15.76 -39.09 7.52
CA GLY A 433 15.41 -40.49 7.82
C GLY A 433 16.20 -41.49 6.98
N ASP A 434 15.80 -42.76 7.04
CA ASP A 434 16.26 -43.77 6.09
C ASP A 434 15.43 -43.69 4.81
N SER A 435 16.11 -43.77 3.66
CA SER A 435 15.51 -43.87 2.32
C SER A 435 14.31 -44.84 2.20
N SER A 436 14.32 -45.93 2.97
CA SER A 436 13.31 -46.99 2.93
C SER A 436 12.03 -46.68 3.73
N ASN A 437 12.13 -45.89 4.81
CA ASN A 437 11.01 -45.54 5.68
C ASN A 437 10.45 -44.13 5.42
N LEU A 438 11.20 -43.27 4.71
CA LEU A 438 10.78 -41.90 4.37
C LEU A 438 9.44 -41.82 3.62
N THR A 439 9.12 -42.81 2.78
CA THR A 439 7.82 -42.91 2.09
C THR A 439 6.66 -43.36 2.98
N ALA A 440 6.94 -43.89 4.18
CA ALA A 440 5.92 -44.28 5.16
C ALA A 440 5.58 -43.15 6.16
N GLY A 441 6.24 -41.99 6.06
CA GLY A 441 6.03 -40.86 6.98
C GLY A 441 6.79 -40.98 8.32
N GLU A 442 7.65 -42.00 8.47
CA GLU A 442 8.48 -42.18 9.66
C GLU A 442 9.78 -41.36 9.55
N TYR A 443 9.76 -40.13 10.07
CA TYR A 443 10.93 -39.25 10.11
C TYR A 443 11.72 -39.43 11.41
N LEU A 444 13.05 -39.41 11.34
CA LEU A 444 13.92 -39.35 12.52
C LEU A 444 14.08 -37.92 13.04
N TRP A 445 13.92 -36.94 12.15
CA TRP A 445 13.88 -35.52 12.45
C TRP A 445 13.15 -34.76 11.34
N GLN A 446 12.48 -33.66 11.68
CA GLN A 446 11.81 -32.77 10.72
C GLN A 446 11.87 -31.30 11.16
N SER A 447 11.94 -30.37 10.21
CA SER A 447 11.93 -28.93 10.51
C SER A 447 10.62 -28.44 11.13
N PHE A 448 9.50 -29.12 10.84
CA PHE A 448 8.17 -28.77 11.34
C PHE A 448 8.01 -28.94 12.88
N ASP A 449 8.93 -29.65 13.54
CA ASP A 449 9.00 -29.73 15.01
C ASP A 449 9.78 -28.58 15.66
N HIS A 450 10.40 -27.71 14.85
CA HIS A 450 11.19 -26.57 15.28
C HIS A 450 10.74 -25.27 14.57
N PRO A 451 9.50 -24.79 14.78
CA PRO A 451 9.07 -23.47 14.30
C PRO A 451 9.95 -22.34 14.85
N LEU A 452 10.08 -21.28 14.06
CA LEU A 452 10.76 -20.04 14.45
C LEU A 452 9.75 -18.87 14.44
N HIS A 453 9.99 -17.84 13.64
CA HIS A 453 9.11 -16.69 13.48
C HIS A 453 7.89 -16.97 12.60
N THR A 454 7.87 -18.10 11.87
CA THR A 454 6.83 -18.45 10.89
C THR A 454 6.25 -19.85 11.14
N LEU A 455 4.94 -19.98 10.91
CA LEU A 455 4.17 -21.23 10.85
C LEU A 455 3.61 -21.40 9.42
N LEU A 456 4.01 -22.48 8.76
CA LEU A 456 3.48 -22.90 7.45
C LEU A 456 2.19 -23.72 7.63
N PRO A 457 1.35 -23.85 6.59
CA PRO A 457 0.19 -24.74 6.61
C PRO A 457 0.61 -26.17 6.99
N GLY A 458 -0.09 -26.76 7.97
CA GLY A 458 0.23 -28.09 8.51
C GLY A 458 1.36 -28.15 9.55
N MET A 459 2.09 -27.05 9.82
CA MET A 459 2.94 -26.97 11.02
C MET A 459 2.07 -26.89 12.28
N LYS A 460 2.55 -27.44 13.39
CA LYS A 460 1.81 -27.53 14.66
C LYS A 460 2.43 -26.59 15.70
N LEU A 461 1.61 -25.88 16.45
CA LEU A 461 2.02 -25.03 17.58
C LEU A 461 1.35 -25.57 18.85
N GLY A 462 2.15 -26.07 19.79
CA GLY A 462 1.70 -26.79 20.98
C GLY A 462 2.42 -28.14 21.18
N TRP A 463 1.89 -28.92 22.11
CA TRP A 463 2.53 -30.09 22.70
C TRP A 463 2.19 -31.39 21.99
N ASP A 464 3.21 -32.16 21.64
CA ASP A 464 3.11 -33.59 21.29
C ASP A 464 3.58 -34.42 22.49
N LYS A 465 2.64 -35.10 23.15
CA LYS A 465 2.87 -35.80 24.42
C LYS A 465 3.56 -37.15 24.22
N LYS A 466 3.50 -37.71 23.01
CA LYS A 466 4.21 -38.96 22.64
C LYS A 466 5.71 -38.75 22.50
N THR A 467 6.10 -37.62 21.90
CA THR A 467 7.50 -37.24 21.68
C THR A 467 8.07 -36.35 22.78
N GLY A 468 7.21 -35.67 23.54
CA GLY A 468 7.60 -34.69 24.56
C GLY A 468 7.97 -33.32 23.99
N ILE A 469 7.60 -33.03 22.73
CA ILE A 469 7.97 -31.79 22.03
C ILE A 469 6.90 -30.71 22.22
N ASP A 470 7.30 -29.57 22.81
CA ASP A 470 6.53 -28.33 22.80
C ASP A 470 6.99 -27.42 21.64
N ARG A 471 6.08 -27.13 20.71
CA ARG A 471 6.32 -26.27 19.55
C ARG A 471 5.78 -24.87 19.81
N SER A 472 6.66 -23.87 19.88
CA SER A 472 6.32 -22.45 20.03
C SER A 472 7.03 -21.60 18.98
N MET A 473 6.45 -20.46 18.61
CA MET A 473 7.03 -19.53 17.65
C MET A 473 7.69 -18.35 18.37
N ARG A 474 8.85 -17.91 17.88
CA ARG A 474 9.57 -16.77 18.45
C ARG A 474 9.98 -15.81 17.34
N SER A 475 9.78 -14.51 17.57
CA SER A 475 10.19 -13.48 16.63
C SER A 475 11.70 -13.53 16.37
N TRP A 476 12.12 -13.01 15.21
CA TRP A 476 13.50 -12.56 15.06
C TRP A 476 13.80 -11.38 15.98
N ARG A 477 15.08 -11.16 16.28
CA ARG A 477 15.55 -10.01 17.08
C ARG A 477 15.37 -8.69 16.34
N THR A 478 15.67 -8.68 15.04
CA THR A 478 15.42 -7.58 14.09
C THR A 478 15.18 -8.16 12.70
N GLU A 479 14.70 -7.35 11.74
CA GLU A 479 14.47 -7.82 10.37
C GLU A 479 15.74 -8.36 9.66
N GLY A 480 16.93 -8.04 10.17
CA GLY A 480 18.22 -8.49 9.63
C GLY A 480 19.07 -9.35 10.58
N ASP A 481 18.55 -9.77 11.74
CA ASP A 481 19.22 -10.70 12.66
C ASP A 481 18.24 -11.81 13.05
N PRO A 482 18.30 -13.00 12.42
CA PRO A 482 17.35 -14.09 12.64
C PRO A 482 17.50 -14.76 14.01
N ALA A 483 18.47 -14.31 14.81
CA ALA A 483 18.63 -14.72 16.20
C ALA A 483 17.33 -14.50 17.00
N PRO A 484 17.07 -15.33 18.03
CA PRO A 484 15.89 -15.21 18.88
C PRO A 484 15.64 -13.80 19.43
N GLY A 485 14.42 -13.31 19.21
CA GLY A 485 13.89 -12.05 19.74
C GLY A 485 13.03 -12.20 20.99
N ASP A 486 12.52 -11.07 21.46
CA ASP A 486 11.81 -10.91 22.75
C ASP A 486 10.39 -11.51 22.75
N TYR A 487 9.75 -11.62 21.59
CA TYR A 487 8.35 -12.04 21.47
C TYR A 487 8.22 -13.55 21.23
N LEU A 488 7.35 -14.20 22.03
CA LEU A 488 7.07 -15.63 22.01
C LEU A 488 5.56 -15.84 21.86
N LEU A 489 5.13 -16.49 20.77
CA LEU A 489 3.78 -17.03 20.61
C LEU A 489 3.79 -18.51 21.00
N ARG A 490 3.00 -18.87 22.01
CA ARG A 490 2.87 -20.25 22.48
C ARG A 490 1.42 -20.61 22.78
N LEU A 491 1.14 -21.91 22.77
CA LEU A 491 -0.10 -22.42 23.34
C LEU A 491 0.12 -22.58 24.84
N ASP A 492 -0.54 -21.75 25.63
CA ASP A 492 -0.50 -21.85 27.09
C ASP A 492 -1.52 -22.90 27.56
N LEU A 493 -1.06 -23.89 28.31
CA LEU A 493 -1.90 -24.92 28.91
C LEU A 493 -2.39 -24.53 30.31
N GLY A 494 -1.82 -23.47 30.91
CA GLY A 494 -2.14 -23.00 32.25
C GLY A 494 -1.79 -24.00 33.36
N ASP A 495 -2.32 -23.75 34.56
CA ASP A 495 -2.26 -24.69 35.67
C ASP A 495 -3.21 -25.89 35.45
N SER A 496 -3.00 -26.97 36.21
CA SER A 496 -3.81 -28.20 36.12
C SER A 496 -5.32 -27.92 36.18
N GLY A 497 -6.01 -28.19 35.07
CA GLY A 497 -7.45 -27.97 34.91
C GLY A 497 -7.85 -26.72 34.13
N GLN A 498 -6.93 -25.84 33.77
CA GLN A 498 -7.21 -24.71 32.88
C GLN A 498 -7.37 -25.18 31.42
N LEU A 499 -8.10 -24.39 30.62
CA LEU A 499 -8.28 -24.64 29.19
C LEU A 499 -7.11 -24.05 28.38
N PRO A 500 -6.59 -24.78 27.37
CA PRO A 500 -5.55 -24.27 26.50
C PRO A 500 -5.95 -22.98 25.78
N GLN A 501 -5.06 -22.01 25.77
CA GLN A 501 -5.28 -20.69 25.17
C GLN A 501 -4.02 -20.17 24.47
N LEU A 502 -4.20 -19.48 23.34
CA LEU A 502 -3.08 -18.92 22.59
C LEU A 502 -2.64 -17.59 23.21
N VAL A 503 -1.35 -17.46 23.54
CA VAL A 503 -0.76 -16.26 24.16
C VAL A 503 0.46 -15.77 23.38
N LEU A 504 0.55 -14.46 23.22
CA LEU A 504 1.75 -13.76 22.78
C LEU A 504 2.39 -13.08 24.01
N GLU A 505 3.63 -13.43 24.31
CA GLU A 505 4.41 -12.90 25.42
C GLU A 505 5.57 -12.05 24.91
N LYS A 506 5.96 -11.03 25.68
CA LYS A 506 7.24 -10.31 25.55
C LYS A 506 7.94 -10.37 26.88
N ASN A 507 9.17 -10.92 26.91
CA ASN A 507 9.96 -11.01 28.14
C ASN A 507 9.17 -11.60 29.34
N GLN A 508 8.49 -12.74 29.12
CA GLN A 508 7.64 -13.47 30.07
C GLN A 508 6.37 -12.71 30.55
N ARG A 509 6.00 -11.60 29.92
CA ARG A 509 4.73 -10.90 30.17
C ARG A 509 3.80 -11.07 28.98
N ILE A 510 2.57 -11.53 29.24
CA ILE A 510 1.51 -11.61 28.22
C ILE A 510 1.28 -10.20 27.66
N GLN A 511 1.28 -10.08 26.32
CA GLN A 511 0.97 -8.87 25.58
C GLN A 511 -0.39 -8.96 24.92
N SER A 512 -0.73 -10.13 24.36
CA SER A 512 -2.03 -10.44 23.77
C SER A 512 -2.43 -11.88 24.08
N ARG A 513 -3.73 -12.10 24.23
CA ARG A 513 -4.34 -13.41 24.53
C ARG A 513 -5.59 -13.57 23.68
N TRP A 514 -5.67 -14.66 22.91
CA TRP A 514 -6.86 -14.99 22.11
C TRP A 514 -7.86 -15.87 22.87
N GLY A 515 -7.55 -16.23 24.12
CA GLY A 515 -8.47 -16.94 25.03
C GLY A 515 -8.59 -18.43 24.74
N PRO A 516 -9.42 -19.16 25.52
CA PRO A 516 -9.62 -20.60 25.35
C PRO A 516 -10.35 -20.95 24.04
N TRP A 517 -10.12 -22.16 23.55
CA TRP A 517 -10.89 -22.76 22.45
C TRP A 517 -12.30 -23.18 22.92
N ASP A 518 -13.35 -22.65 22.28
CA ASP A 518 -14.76 -22.91 22.67
C ASP A 518 -15.37 -24.17 22.02
N GLY A 519 -14.70 -24.73 21.01
CA GLY A 519 -15.17 -25.83 20.18
C GLY A 519 -15.14 -25.52 18.68
N GLU A 520 -15.25 -24.25 18.33
CA GLU A 520 -15.29 -23.72 16.95
C GLU A 520 -14.19 -22.69 16.68
N LYS A 521 -13.85 -21.89 17.70
CA LYS A 521 -12.93 -20.75 17.63
C LYS A 521 -12.25 -20.50 18.98
N PHE A 522 -11.25 -19.63 18.98
CA PHE A 522 -10.75 -19.03 20.21
C PHE A 522 -11.67 -17.88 20.65
N SER A 523 -11.97 -17.77 21.95
CA SER A 523 -12.97 -16.82 22.49
C SER A 523 -12.63 -15.33 22.27
N GLY A 524 -11.37 -15.01 21.97
CA GLY A 524 -10.84 -13.67 21.68
C GLY A 524 -11.36 -13.01 20.39
N GLY A 525 -12.33 -13.63 19.72
CA GLY A 525 -13.09 -13.04 18.64
C GLY A 525 -12.51 -13.27 17.24
N TYR A 526 -13.06 -12.52 16.29
CA TYR A 526 -12.95 -12.69 14.83
C TYR A 526 -11.53 -12.84 14.24
N ALA A 527 -10.47 -12.54 14.99
CA ALA A 527 -9.08 -12.62 14.55
C ALA A 527 -8.71 -14.04 14.08
N LEU A 528 -9.09 -15.06 14.85
CA LEU A 528 -8.82 -16.48 14.57
C LEU A 528 -10.12 -17.28 14.29
N MET A 529 -11.07 -16.67 13.58
CA MET A 529 -12.22 -17.39 13.02
C MET A 529 -11.94 -17.89 11.60
N ASP A 530 -12.69 -18.90 11.18
CA ASP A 530 -12.70 -19.39 9.81
C ASP A 530 -13.11 -18.27 8.82
N CYS A 531 -12.39 -18.18 7.70
CA CYS A 531 -12.59 -17.14 6.69
C CYS A 531 -12.35 -17.70 5.26
N HIS A 532 -12.22 -16.83 4.26
CA HIS A 532 -11.92 -17.25 2.89
C HIS A 532 -10.44 -17.63 2.70
N ALA A 533 -9.50 -17.02 3.44
CA ALA A 533 -8.07 -17.32 3.31
C ALA A 533 -7.64 -18.60 4.04
N PHE A 534 -8.06 -18.77 5.30
CA PHE A 534 -7.65 -19.89 6.15
C PHE A 534 -8.78 -20.40 7.05
N ARG A 535 -8.63 -21.64 7.48
CA ARG A 535 -9.40 -22.31 8.53
C ARG A 535 -8.52 -22.60 9.74
N PRO A 536 -8.85 -22.11 10.95
CA PRO A 536 -8.16 -22.50 12.17
C PRO A 536 -8.51 -23.94 12.55
N ILE A 537 -7.52 -24.70 13.03
CA ILE A 537 -7.70 -26.08 13.50
C ILE A 537 -7.06 -26.20 14.88
N PHE A 538 -7.87 -26.56 15.87
CA PHE A 538 -7.38 -26.90 17.20
C PHE A 538 -7.59 -28.39 17.47
N HIS A 539 -6.51 -29.07 17.86
CA HIS A 539 -6.50 -30.49 18.19
C HIS A 539 -6.19 -30.66 19.68
N SER A 540 -6.93 -31.53 20.35
CA SER A 540 -6.69 -31.82 21.77
C SER A 540 -7.19 -33.21 22.15
N ASP A 541 -6.26 -34.13 22.36
CA ASP A 541 -6.54 -35.49 22.85
C ASP A 541 -5.50 -35.95 23.90
N THR A 542 -5.42 -37.25 24.16
CA THR A 542 -4.43 -37.86 25.07
C THR A 542 -2.99 -37.74 24.57
N ASP A 543 -2.80 -37.56 23.27
CA ASP A 543 -1.54 -37.80 22.57
C ASP A 543 -0.88 -36.48 22.11
N ALA A 544 -1.68 -35.46 21.76
CA ALA A 544 -1.21 -34.14 21.38
C ALA A 544 -2.27 -33.03 21.59
N ILE A 545 -1.82 -31.84 21.97
CA ILE A 545 -2.63 -30.62 22.05
C ILE A 545 -1.93 -29.52 21.23
N PHE A 546 -2.50 -29.12 20.10
CA PHE A 546 -1.89 -28.12 19.21
C PHE A 546 -2.90 -27.30 18.42
N PHE A 547 -2.48 -26.09 18.07
CA PHE A 547 -3.07 -25.25 17.04
C PHE A 547 -2.35 -25.46 15.70
N THR A 548 -3.09 -25.42 14.61
CA THR A 548 -2.59 -25.33 13.23
C THR A 548 -3.64 -24.62 12.37
N PHE A 549 -3.36 -24.39 11.09
CA PHE A 549 -4.34 -23.87 10.14
C PHE A 549 -4.20 -24.55 8.77
N GLU A 550 -5.33 -24.58 8.06
CA GLU A 550 -5.45 -25.00 6.67
C GLU A 550 -5.67 -23.76 5.81
N ALA A 551 -4.92 -23.62 4.71
CA ALA A 551 -5.13 -22.55 3.73
C ALA A 551 -6.12 -23.04 2.66
N LYS A 552 -7.18 -22.26 2.38
CA LYS A 552 -8.32 -22.75 1.58
C LYS A 552 -8.14 -22.62 0.06
N GLU A 553 -7.33 -21.66 -0.39
CA GLU A 553 -7.16 -21.35 -1.82
C GLU A 553 -5.69 -21.23 -2.24
N ASP A 554 -4.78 -20.91 -1.32
CA ASP A 554 -3.39 -20.59 -1.63
C ASP A 554 -2.42 -21.27 -0.64
N SER A 555 -1.57 -22.17 -1.13
CA SER A 555 -0.53 -22.84 -0.34
C SER A 555 0.60 -21.92 0.14
N SER A 556 0.64 -20.67 -0.34
CA SER A 556 1.66 -19.68 -0.01
C SER A 556 1.39 -18.89 1.29
N LEU A 557 0.21 -19.06 1.89
CA LEU A 557 -0.20 -18.37 3.10
C LEU A 557 0.58 -18.87 4.33
N ILE A 558 1.18 -17.94 5.08
CA ILE A 558 1.92 -18.22 6.32
C ILE A 558 1.34 -17.40 7.49
N LEU A 559 1.59 -17.85 8.72
CA LEU A 559 1.46 -17.03 9.92
C LEU A 559 2.85 -16.60 10.37
N SER A 560 3.13 -15.30 10.44
CA SER A 560 4.44 -14.72 10.77
C SER A 560 4.35 -13.82 12.01
N LEU A 561 5.38 -13.90 12.86
CA LEU A 561 5.57 -13.07 14.05
C LEU A 561 6.79 -12.15 13.85
N ASN A 562 6.54 -10.86 13.62
CA ASN A 562 7.59 -9.89 13.33
C ASN A 562 8.37 -9.44 14.60
N PRO A 563 9.53 -8.78 14.45
CA PRO A 563 10.33 -8.29 15.57
C PRO A 563 9.64 -7.23 16.47
N ASP A 564 8.62 -6.53 15.96
CA ASP A 564 7.83 -5.57 16.74
C ASP A 564 6.75 -6.23 17.60
N GLY A 565 6.49 -7.53 17.39
CA GLY A 565 5.44 -8.29 18.07
C GLY A 565 4.10 -8.35 17.33
N LYS A 566 4.04 -7.95 16.06
CA LYS A 566 2.84 -8.14 15.23
C LYS A 566 2.76 -9.59 14.76
N LEU A 567 1.61 -10.21 14.97
CA LEU A 567 1.28 -11.54 14.49
C LEU A 567 0.35 -11.42 13.27
N GLN A 568 0.82 -11.87 12.11
CA GLN A 568 0.19 -11.54 10.82
C GLN A 568 0.07 -12.79 9.92
N PHE A 569 -1.08 -12.95 9.28
CA PHE A 569 -1.20 -13.81 8.11
C PHE A 569 -0.67 -13.08 6.88
N LEU A 570 0.37 -13.64 6.26
CA LEU A 570 1.04 -13.10 5.09
C LEU A 570 0.92 -14.08 3.92
N ARG A 571 0.68 -13.57 2.72
CA ARG A 571 0.63 -14.35 1.47
C ARG A 571 1.83 -14.00 0.60
N TRP A 572 2.48 -14.99 -0.02
CA TRP A 572 3.62 -14.74 -0.88
C TRP A 572 3.17 -14.50 -2.33
N ASP A 573 3.24 -13.26 -2.80
CA ASP A 573 2.89 -12.94 -4.19
C ASP A 573 4.06 -13.26 -5.14
N ASN A 574 3.91 -14.35 -5.90
CA ASN A 574 4.84 -14.78 -6.95
C ASN A 574 4.80 -13.91 -8.23
N ASN A 575 3.92 -12.89 -8.30
CA ASN A 575 4.00 -11.89 -9.37
C ASN A 575 5.19 -10.94 -9.16
N ALA A 576 5.43 -10.06 -10.13
CA ALA A 576 6.69 -9.30 -10.34
C ALA A 576 7.16 -8.35 -9.20
N ILE A 577 6.51 -8.37 -8.03
CA ILE A 577 6.83 -7.55 -6.87
C ILE A 577 7.71 -8.30 -5.85
N ASN A 578 7.63 -9.64 -5.74
CA ASN A 578 8.38 -10.51 -4.79
C ASN A 578 8.30 -10.01 -3.33
N PHE A 579 7.10 -9.99 -2.76
CA PHE A 579 6.85 -9.46 -1.42
C PHE A 579 5.76 -10.25 -0.67
N TRP A 580 5.74 -10.06 0.65
CA TRP A 580 4.66 -10.53 1.50
C TRP A 580 3.49 -9.54 1.44
N ASP A 581 2.34 -10.02 0.99
CA ASP A 581 1.06 -9.33 1.04
C ASP A 581 0.39 -9.57 2.41
N GLU A 582 -0.03 -8.51 3.09
CA GLU A 582 -0.64 -8.61 4.42
C GLU A 582 -2.13 -8.96 4.30
N VAL A 583 -2.47 -10.22 4.61
CA VAL A 583 -3.86 -10.69 4.57
C VAL A 583 -4.62 -10.27 5.83
N LYS A 584 -3.99 -10.38 7.01
CA LYS A 584 -4.64 -10.07 8.30
C LYS A 584 -3.64 -9.95 9.46
N THR A 585 -3.64 -8.82 10.17
CA THR A 585 -2.98 -8.72 11.50
C THR A 585 -3.93 -9.18 12.61
N LEU A 586 -3.41 -9.93 13.60
CA LEU A 586 -4.19 -10.55 14.68
C LEU A 586 -4.18 -9.79 16.02
N ASN A 587 -3.29 -8.81 16.19
CA ASN A 587 -3.14 -7.97 17.39
C ASN A 587 -2.89 -6.50 17.01
N MET A 588 -3.93 -5.82 16.52
CA MET A 588 -3.85 -4.45 16.00
C MET A 588 -4.60 -3.42 16.87
N ALA A 589 -5.64 -3.84 17.59
CA ALA A 589 -6.51 -2.97 18.36
C ALA A 589 -5.99 -2.76 19.81
N ILE A 590 -6.41 -1.67 20.44
CA ILE A 590 -6.13 -1.39 21.86
C ILE A 590 -6.69 -2.50 22.75
N CYS A 591 -7.83 -3.08 22.38
CA CYS A 591 -8.44 -4.24 23.06
C CYS A 591 -7.85 -5.61 22.71
N ASP A 592 -6.79 -5.67 21.89
CA ASP A 592 -5.94 -6.87 21.75
C ASP A 592 -4.80 -6.88 22.79
N GLN A 593 -4.56 -5.77 23.49
CA GLN A 593 -3.62 -5.71 24.60
C GLN A 593 -4.20 -6.40 25.83
N TYR A 594 -3.36 -7.16 26.52
CA TYR A 594 -3.78 -7.95 27.68
C TYR A 594 -4.17 -7.05 28.86
N SER A 595 -5.40 -7.21 29.33
CA SER A 595 -5.91 -6.59 30.58
C SER A 595 -5.99 -5.05 30.58
N THR A 596 -6.21 -4.41 29.42
CA THR A 596 -6.35 -2.94 29.27
C THR A 596 -7.29 -2.27 30.27
N CYS A 597 -8.39 -2.94 30.65
CA CYS A 597 -9.45 -2.36 31.50
C CYS A 597 -9.47 -2.83 32.95
N GLY A 598 -8.38 -3.46 33.42
CA GLY A 598 -8.27 -3.97 34.79
C GLY A 598 -9.28 -5.07 35.15
N PRO A 599 -9.44 -5.38 36.45
CA PRO A 599 -10.41 -6.37 36.95
C PRO A 599 -11.86 -5.99 36.62
N TYR A 600 -12.64 -6.97 36.15
CA TYR A 600 -14.05 -6.85 35.74
C TYR A 600 -14.38 -5.84 34.63
N GLY A 601 -13.45 -4.98 34.21
CA GLY A 601 -13.63 -4.08 33.09
C GLY A 601 -13.70 -4.82 31.75
N VAL A 602 -14.52 -4.30 30.84
CA VAL A 602 -14.71 -4.84 29.49
C VAL A 602 -14.15 -3.84 28.49
N CYS A 603 -13.25 -4.30 27.63
CA CYS A 603 -12.68 -3.45 26.58
C CYS A 603 -13.64 -3.32 25.38
N THR A 604 -13.78 -2.12 24.83
CA THR A 604 -14.59 -1.83 23.64
C THR A 604 -13.78 -1.06 22.59
N ASP A 605 -14.10 -1.24 21.32
CA ASP A 605 -13.40 -0.58 20.20
C ASP A 605 -13.91 0.86 19.93
N GLY A 606 -14.47 1.55 20.95
CA GLY A 606 -14.99 2.92 20.86
C GLY A 606 -14.00 4.00 21.34
N GLU A 607 -14.42 5.28 21.36
CA GLU A 607 -13.59 6.41 21.82
C GLU A 607 -13.12 6.26 23.28
N PHE A 608 -13.96 5.67 24.14
CA PHE A 608 -13.59 5.24 25.49
C PHE A 608 -13.35 3.73 25.48
N PRO A 609 -12.11 3.27 25.68
CA PRO A 609 -11.77 1.87 25.42
C PRO A 609 -12.28 0.90 26.49
N CYS A 610 -12.82 1.37 27.62
CA CYS A 610 -13.20 0.55 28.76
C CYS A 610 -14.58 0.91 29.33
N GLU A 611 -15.42 -0.11 29.54
CA GLU A 611 -16.73 -0.01 30.19
C GLU A 611 -16.84 -0.97 31.39
N CYS A 612 -17.73 -0.67 32.33
CA CYS A 612 -18.08 -1.60 33.41
C CYS A 612 -19.35 -2.42 33.06
N PRO A 613 -19.40 -3.72 33.35
CA PRO A 613 -20.61 -4.54 33.19
C PRO A 613 -21.80 -4.03 34.02
N ASP A 614 -23.01 -4.50 33.70
CA ASP A 614 -24.22 -4.21 34.50
C ASP A 614 -23.99 -4.51 35.99
N ARG A 615 -24.41 -3.58 36.85
CA ARG A 615 -24.24 -3.59 38.33
C ARG A 615 -22.79 -3.47 38.82
N PHE A 616 -21.87 -3.03 37.97
CA PHE A 616 -20.54 -2.57 38.37
C PHE A 616 -20.39 -1.06 38.14
N THR A 617 -19.43 -0.46 38.84
CA THR A 617 -18.99 0.94 38.68
C THR A 617 -17.47 0.99 38.70
N ALA A 618 -16.87 2.07 38.18
CA ALA A 618 -15.43 2.28 38.26
C ALA A 618 -14.94 2.18 39.72
N ALA A 619 -13.85 1.46 39.96
CA ALA A 619 -13.27 1.30 41.29
C ALA A 619 -12.80 2.65 41.87
N SER A 620 -12.14 3.45 41.02
CA SER A 620 -11.78 4.85 41.25
C SER A 620 -12.29 5.72 40.09
N PRO A 621 -13.43 6.43 40.25
CA PRO A 621 -13.95 7.33 39.22
C PRO A 621 -12.95 8.42 38.81
N GLU A 622 -12.21 8.98 39.78
CA GLU A 622 -11.24 10.05 39.52
C GLU A 622 -10.07 9.62 38.63
N GLU A 623 -9.70 8.34 38.63
CA GLU A 623 -8.68 7.80 37.71
C GLU A 623 -9.31 7.33 36.40
N TRP A 624 -10.55 6.84 36.44
CA TRP A 624 -11.33 6.48 35.25
C TRP A 624 -11.55 7.68 34.31
N ASP A 625 -11.89 8.85 34.87
CA ASP A 625 -12.04 10.12 34.13
C ASP A 625 -10.72 10.60 33.50
N LYS A 626 -9.57 10.18 34.04
CA LYS A 626 -8.22 10.44 33.49
C LYS A 626 -7.76 9.36 32.49
N MET A 627 -8.66 8.46 32.09
CA MET A 627 -8.37 7.29 31.24
C MET A 627 -7.38 6.28 31.86
N ASN A 628 -7.29 6.22 33.20
CA ASN A 628 -6.50 5.22 33.93
C ASN A 628 -7.43 4.11 34.46
N PHE A 629 -7.55 3.04 33.68
CA PHE A 629 -8.45 1.90 33.96
C PHE A 629 -7.82 0.79 34.82
N THR A 630 -6.64 1.03 35.40
CA THR A 630 -5.83 -0.03 36.06
C THR A 630 -6.56 -0.72 37.22
N GLU A 631 -7.36 0.02 38.00
CA GLU A 631 -8.15 -0.54 39.11
C GLU A 631 -9.42 -1.27 38.67
N GLY A 632 -9.82 -1.12 37.40
CA GLY A 632 -10.99 -1.77 36.83
C GLY A 632 -12.31 -1.36 37.51
N CYS A 633 -13.23 -2.31 37.56
CA CYS A 633 -14.60 -2.12 38.00
C CYS A 633 -14.88 -2.87 39.31
N ARG A 634 -15.58 -2.22 40.23
CA ARG A 634 -16.09 -2.83 41.47
C ARG A 634 -17.58 -3.09 41.37
N ARG A 635 -18.06 -4.08 42.11
CA ARG A 635 -19.49 -4.42 42.23
C ARG A 635 -20.21 -3.32 43.01
N ASN A 636 -21.41 -2.93 42.57
CA ASN A 636 -22.24 -1.96 43.29
C ASN A 636 -22.77 -2.53 44.62
N THR A 637 -22.84 -3.86 44.74
CA THR A 637 -23.24 -4.56 45.96
C THR A 637 -22.30 -5.73 46.20
N SER A 638 -21.71 -5.80 47.40
CA SER A 638 -20.83 -6.89 47.82
C SER A 638 -21.57 -8.24 47.83
N LEU A 639 -20.86 -9.30 47.45
CA LEU A 639 -21.39 -10.67 47.51
C LEU A 639 -21.61 -11.10 48.97
N ASN A 640 -22.72 -11.79 49.23
CA ASN A 640 -23.05 -12.28 50.57
C ASN A 640 -22.66 -13.75 50.77
N TYR A 641 -22.27 -14.48 49.72
CA TYR A 641 -21.82 -15.88 49.77
C TYR A 641 -22.82 -16.82 50.47
N THR A 642 -24.11 -16.57 50.25
CA THR A 642 -25.25 -17.34 50.75
C THR A 642 -26.10 -17.81 49.57
N ASP A 643 -27.05 -18.71 49.82
CA ASP A 643 -28.03 -19.26 48.85
C ASP A 643 -28.89 -18.21 48.11
N LYS A 644 -28.66 -16.92 48.38
CA LYS A 644 -29.29 -15.80 47.69
C LYS A 644 -28.49 -15.29 46.50
N ASP A 645 -27.18 -15.52 46.38
CA ASP A 645 -26.39 -15.03 45.24
C ASP A 645 -26.99 -15.54 43.91
N VAL A 646 -26.98 -14.71 42.86
CA VAL A 646 -27.55 -15.01 41.53
C VAL A 646 -26.51 -14.79 40.44
N PHE A 647 -26.65 -15.42 39.28
CA PHE A 647 -25.80 -15.15 38.13
C PHE A 647 -26.47 -14.23 37.12
N VAL A 648 -25.76 -13.19 36.69
CA VAL A 648 -26.19 -12.27 35.63
C VAL A 648 -25.49 -12.65 34.32
N LYS A 649 -26.31 -12.97 33.31
CA LYS A 649 -25.83 -13.31 31.96
C LYS A 649 -25.28 -12.06 31.26
N ASN A 650 -24.02 -12.12 30.89
CA ASN A 650 -23.35 -11.14 30.03
C ASN A 650 -23.07 -11.80 28.68
N THR A 651 -23.44 -11.14 27.58
CA THR A 651 -23.36 -11.71 26.23
C THR A 651 -22.29 -11.01 25.39
N GLY A 652 -21.80 -11.72 24.36
CA GLY A 652 -20.87 -11.16 23.39
C GLY A 652 -19.51 -10.77 23.98
N LEU A 653 -18.97 -11.55 24.90
CA LEU A 653 -17.67 -11.29 25.53
C LEU A 653 -16.57 -12.28 25.09
N LYS A 654 -15.35 -11.77 24.92
CA LYS A 654 -14.12 -12.56 25.01
C LYS A 654 -14.04 -13.13 26.43
N LEU A 655 -14.02 -14.46 26.55
CA LEU A 655 -14.00 -15.13 27.85
C LEU A 655 -12.73 -14.75 28.63
N PRO A 656 -12.83 -14.42 29.94
CA PRO A 656 -11.71 -13.97 30.76
C PRO A 656 -10.57 -14.98 30.87
N ASP A 657 -9.42 -14.52 31.36
CA ASP A 657 -8.23 -15.35 31.60
C ASP A 657 -8.47 -16.43 32.69
N LYS A 658 -7.65 -17.49 32.71
CA LYS A 658 -7.71 -18.61 33.68
C LYS A 658 -9.00 -19.44 33.68
N ALA A 659 -9.63 -19.57 32.51
CA ALA A 659 -10.81 -20.42 32.30
C ALA A 659 -10.55 -21.87 32.73
N THR A 660 -11.24 -22.34 33.77
CA THR A 660 -10.98 -23.64 34.44
C THR A 660 -12.10 -24.65 34.13
N TYR A 661 -11.73 -25.84 33.66
CA TYR A 661 -12.67 -26.91 33.30
C TYR A 661 -13.07 -27.75 34.52
N TRP A 662 -14.37 -27.94 34.71
CA TRP A 662 -14.96 -28.61 35.89
C TRP A 662 -15.69 -29.92 35.59
N GLY A 663 -15.64 -30.38 34.34
CA GLY A 663 -16.29 -31.61 33.88
C GLY A 663 -17.42 -31.38 32.87
N MET A 664 -17.98 -32.47 32.36
CA MET A 664 -19.25 -32.46 31.65
C MET A 664 -20.36 -32.40 32.70
N LEU A 665 -21.05 -31.25 32.78
CA LEU A 665 -22.14 -30.99 33.71
C LEU A 665 -23.25 -30.28 32.93
N TYR A 666 -24.52 -30.50 33.30
CA TYR A 666 -25.59 -29.68 32.75
C TYR A 666 -25.44 -28.23 33.24
N PRO A 667 -25.94 -27.23 32.51
CA PRO A 667 -25.81 -25.82 32.91
C PRO A 667 -26.27 -25.54 34.34
N GLN A 668 -27.36 -26.20 34.77
CA GLN A 668 -27.92 -26.09 36.12
C GLN A 668 -26.97 -26.67 37.19
N ASP A 669 -26.34 -27.80 36.92
CA ASP A 669 -25.35 -28.41 37.84
C ASP A 669 -24.07 -27.58 37.92
N CYS A 670 -23.64 -27.00 36.79
CA CYS A 670 -22.50 -26.09 36.72
C CYS A 670 -22.74 -24.83 37.57
N GLU A 671 -23.93 -24.23 37.44
CA GLU A 671 -24.37 -23.09 38.25
C GLU A 671 -24.40 -23.43 39.75
N GLN A 672 -25.07 -24.52 40.14
CA GLN A 672 -25.16 -24.94 41.54
C GLN A 672 -23.79 -25.26 42.15
N LYS A 673 -22.89 -25.91 41.38
CA LYS A 673 -21.51 -26.14 41.82
C LYS A 673 -20.73 -24.83 42.00
N CYS A 674 -20.97 -23.82 41.16
CA CYS A 674 -20.35 -22.50 41.27
C CYS A 674 -20.95 -21.66 42.42
N LEU A 675 -22.25 -21.75 42.72
CA LEU A 675 -22.85 -21.13 43.92
C LEU A 675 -22.19 -21.63 45.21
N ASN A 676 -22.02 -22.95 45.31
CA ASN A 676 -21.44 -23.62 46.48
C ASN A 676 -19.95 -23.34 46.69
N GLU A 677 -19.22 -22.98 45.63
CA GLU A 677 -17.79 -22.61 45.70
C GLU A 677 -17.64 -21.09 45.85
N ARG A 678 -17.13 -20.63 47.00
CA ARG A 678 -17.00 -19.19 47.31
C ARG A 678 -16.02 -18.46 46.40
N SER A 679 -15.01 -19.15 45.88
CA SER A 679 -14.05 -18.56 44.94
C SER A 679 -14.60 -18.41 43.51
N CYS A 680 -15.72 -19.07 43.19
CA CYS A 680 -16.29 -19.05 41.85
C CYS A 680 -17.04 -17.74 41.57
N MET A 681 -16.48 -16.92 40.68
CA MET A 681 -16.99 -15.58 40.33
C MET A 681 -17.78 -15.55 39.03
N ALA A 682 -17.54 -16.51 38.13
CA ALA A 682 -18.32 -16.69 36.91
C ALA A 682 -18.28 -18.13 36.41
N TYR A 683 -19.29 -18.50 35.60
CA TYR A 683 -19.31 -19.76 34.85
C TYR A 683 -19.77 -19.55 33.39
N THR A 684 -19.46 -20.51 32.53
CA THR A 684 -20.07 -20.67 31.22
C THR A 684 -20.11 -22.15 30.82
N ASN A 685 -20.78 -22.43 29.70
CA ASN A 685 -20.95 -23.74 29.13
C ASN A 685 -20.47 -23.73 27.68
N ILE A 686 -19.46 -24.54 27.35
CA ILE A 686 -18.89 -24.63 25.99
C ILE A 686 -19.10 -26.05 25.41
N ASN A 687 -19.26 -26.16 24.09
CA ASN A 687 -19.52 -27.43 23.41
C ASN A 687 -18.34 -27.83 22.51
N ILE A 688 -17.24 -28.25 23.13
CA ILE A 688 -16.08 -28.74 22.40
C ILE A 688 -16.41 -30.12 21.79
N ASN A 689 -16.45 -30.17 20.45
CA ASN A 689 -16.61 -31.36 19.61
C ASN A 689 -18.01 -32.01 19.63
N GLY A 690 -19.07 -31.29 20.02
CA GLY A 690 -20.46 -31.78 19.94
C GLY A 690 -20.87 -32.80 21.00
N ASN A 691 -19.93 -33.30 21.83
CA ASN A 691 -20.16 -34.33 22.85
C ASN A 691 -20.68 -33.77 24.20
N GLY A 692 -21.49 -32.71 24.16
CA GLY A 692 -22.21 -32.18 25.32
C GLY A 692 -21.54 -30.98 26.02
N SER A 693 -22.26 -30.44 26.99
CA SER A 693 -21.91 -29.20 27.70
C SER A 693 -20.73 -29.40 28.65
N LYS A 694 -19.63 -28.68 28.41
CA LYS A 694 -18.49 -28.59 29.33
C LYS A 694 -18.65 -27.39 30.24
N CYS A 695 -18.68 -27.62 31.54
CA CYS A 695 -18.71 -26.58 32.57
C CYS A 695 -17.34 -25.93 32.70
N VAL A 696 -17.28 -24.61 32.54
CA VAL A 696 -16.07 -23.80 32.63
C VAL A 696 -16.31 -22.67 33.61
N VAL A 697 -15.37 -22.43 34.51
CA VAL A 697 -15.50 -21.46 35.60
C VAL A 697 -14.27 -20.58 35.78
N TRP A 698 -14.46 -19.49 36.53
CA TRP A 698 -13.41 -18.55 36.93
C TRP A 698 -13.35 -18.46 38.45
N LEU A 699 -12.19 -18.78 39.01
CA LEU A 699 -11.92 -18.78 40.44
C LEU A 699 -11.09 -17.53 40.79
N GLY A 700 -11.77 -16.47 41.24
CA GLY A 700 -11.21 -15.13 41.43
C GLY A 700 -11.62 -14.11 40.36
N ASP A 701 -10.93 -12.98 40.34
CA ASP A 701 -11.33 -11.81 39.53
C ASP A 701 -11.20 -12.04 38.02
N LEU A 702 -12.15 -11.47 37.27
CA LEU A 702 -12.24 -11.63 35.82
C LEU A 702 -11.33 -10.61 35.14
N LEU A 703 -10.37 -11.08 34.35
CA LEU A 703 -9.38 -10.24 33.67
C LEU A 703 -9.42 -10.45 32.15
N ASP A 704 -9.00 -9.42 31.42
CA ASP A 704 -8.79 -9.45 29.96
C ASP A 704 -10.07 -9.84 29.18
N MET A 705 -11.18 -9.18 29.52
CA MET A 705 -12.46 -9.26 28.80
C MET A 705 -12.60 -8.16 27.75
N ARG A 706 -13.28 -8.45 26.64
CA ARG A 706 -13.56 -7.53 25.53
C ARG A 706 -14.95 -7.78 24.97
N ARG A 707 -15.66 -6.72 24.57
CA ARG A 707 -16.93 -6.80 23.84
C ARG A 707 -16.67 -7.18 22.37
N SER A 708 -17.33 -8.24 21.89
CA SER A 708 -17.22 -8.75 20.52
C SER A 708 -18.60 -8.89 19.89
N ARG A 709 -18.93 -7.98 18.96
CA ARG A 709 -20.26 -7.88 18.34
C ARG A 709 -20.60 -9.04 17.39
N THR A 710 -19.61 -9.80 16.92
CA THR A 710 -19.80 -10.86 15.90
C THR A 710 -19.43 -12.27 16.36
N ALA A 711 -18.69 -12.42 17.46
CA ALA A 711 -18.03 -13.68 17.79
C ALA A 711 -17.84 -13.95 19.29
N GLY A 712 -18.37 -13.08 20.17
CA GLY A 712 -18.22 -13.24 21.62
C GLY A 712 -19.07 -14.39 22.18
N ASN A 713 -18.63 -14.93 23.32
CA ASN A 713 -19.35 -15.97 24.06
C ASN A 713 -20.22 -15.35 25.17
N ASP A 714 -21.16 -16.15 25.68
CA ASP A 714 -21.93 -15.81 26.87
C ASP A 714 -21.16 -16.22 28.13
N ILE A 715 -21.25 -15.41 29.19
CA ILE A 715 -20.69 -15.70 30.52
C ILE A 715 -21.66 -15.27 31.61
N PHE A 716 -21.77 -16.09 32.66
CA PHE A 716 -22.66 -15.87 33.79
C PHE A 716 -21.83 -15.40 34.98
N ILE A 717 -21.95 -14.12 35.36
CA ILE A 717 -21.16 -13.49 36.43
C ILE A 717 -21.98 -13.47 37.72
N ARG A 718 -21.40 -13.97 38.82
CA ARG A 718 -22.05 -14.02 40.15
C ARG A 718 -22.36 -12.61 40.64
N MET A 719 -23.51 -12.38 41.26
CA MET A 719 -23.98 -11.09 41.78
C MET A 719 -24.75 -11.29 43.10
N ALA A 720 -24.80 -10.27 43.93
CA ALA A 720 -25.67 -10.24 45.10
C ALA A 720 -27.14 -10.04 44.68
N ASN A 721 -28.06 -10.73 45.35
CA ASN A 721 -29.49 -10.60 45.13
C ASN A 721 -30.09 -9.53 46.06
N GLY A 722 -29.96 -8.29 45.60
CA GLY A 722 -30.71 -7.13 46.07
C GLY A 722 -31.05 -6.27 44.85
N LYS A 723 -32.26 -5.70 44.83
CA LYS A 723 -32.55 -4.56 43.96
C LYS A 723 -31.89 -3.32 44.60
N PRO A 724 -31.29 -2.40 43.83
CA PRO A 724 -31.00 -1.07 44.35
C PRO A 724 -32.32 -0.35 44.69
N ASP A 725 -32.32 0.46 45.74
CA ASP A 725 -33.51 1.22 46.17
C ASP A 725 -33.84 2.32 45.13
N GLU A 726 -35.03 2.26 44.54
CA GLU A 726 -35.58 3.30 43.66
C GLU A 726 -36.39 4.34 44.45
N PRO A 727 -36.16 5.65 44.27
CA PRO A 727 -37.16 6.67 44.54
C PRO A 727 -38.08 6.84 43.33
N GLU A 728 -39.40 6.75 43.54
CA GLU A 728 -40.41 6.88 42.49
C GLU A 728 -40.42 8.28 41.83
N ILE A 729 -40.47 8.32 40.49
CA ILE A 729 -41.35 9.19 39.68
C ILE A 729 -41.47 8.59 38.26
N ASN A 730 -42.71 8.20 37.93
CA ASN A 730 -43.34 7.82 36.64
C ASN A 730 -42.50 7.64 35.34
N GLN A 731 -42.72 6.47 34.74
CA GLN A 731 -42.43 6.01 33.36
C GLN A 731 -42.83 7.01 32.22
N PRO A 732 -42.19 6.96 31.01
CA PRO A 732 -42.06 5.71 30.22
C PRO A 732 -40.71 5.38 29.52
N GLU A 733 -40.56 4.07 29.28
CA GLU A 733 -39.84 3.32 28.23
C GLU A 733 -38.36 3.58 27.87
N ASN A 734 -37.60 2.47 27.88
CA ASN A 734 -36.31 2.19 27.22
C ASN A 734 -35.10 3.12 27.45
N SER A 735 -34.18 2.68 28.33
CA SER A 735 -32.83 3.23 28.45
C SER A 735 -31.73 2.19 28.24
N ILE A 736 -31.07 2.27 27.08
CA ILE A 736 -29.80 1.59 26.78
C ILE A 736 -28.65 2.46 27.35
N ALA A 737 -27.63 1.85 27.98
CA ALA A 737 -26.43 2.56 28.41
C ALA A 737 -25.53 2.91 27.20
N PRO A 738 -24.80 4.04 27.22
CA PRO A 738 -24.86 4.98 26.13
C PRO A 738 -24.10 4.54 24.86
N GLU A 739 -24.84 4.29 23.78
CA GLU A 739 -24.49 5.03 22.56
C GLU A 739 -24.43 6.52 22.92
N ILE A 740 -23.54 7.30 22.31
CA ILE A 740 -23.74 8.75 22.27
C ILE A 740 -25.08 8.92 21.56
N SER A 741 -26.15 9.12 22.33
CA SER A 741 -27.48 9.30 21.77
C SER A 741 -27.34 10.46 20.80
N ILE A 742 -27.67 10.22 19.53
CA ILE A 742 -27.58 11.29 18.54
C ILE A 742 -28.49 12.44 18.97
N GLY A 743 -29.58 12.19 19.71
CA GLY A 743 -30.39 13.22 20.36
C GLY A 743 -29.69 14.05 21.45
N ALA A 744 -28.66 13.51 22.12
CA ALA A 744 -27.79 14.27 23.03
C ALA A 744 -26.73 15.09 22.28
N LEU A 745 -26.16 14.54 21.20
CA LEU A 745 -25.22 15.27 20.34
C LEU A 745 -25.90 16.41 19.54
N LEU A 746 -27.18 16.25 19.22
CA LEU A 746 -28.03 17.19 18.51
C LEU A 746 -28.83 18.12 19.45
N GLN A 747 -28.60 18.08 20.75
CA GLN A 747 -29.39 18.81 21.74
C GLN A 747 -29.28 20.33 21.54
N GLY A 748 -30.34 20.95 21.01
CA GLY A 748 -30.37 22.37 20.62
C GLY A 748 -30.26 22.64 19.11
N THR A 749 -30.30 21.62 18.27
CA THR A 749 -30.35 21.73 16.79
C THR A 749 -31.75 21.42 16.25
N ASP A 750 -32.07 21.89 15.03
CA ASP A 750 -33.35 21.63 14.35
C ASP A 750 -33.46 20.23 13.70
N VAL A 751 -32.55 19.30 14.01
CA VAL A 751 -32.40 18.03 13.29
C VAL A 751 -33.36 16.97 13.87
N ILE A 752 -34.27 16.47 13.03
CA ILE A 752 -35.37 15.56 13.45
C ILE A 752 -34.93 14.09 13.38
N ALA A 753 -35.30 13.29 14.38
CA ALA A 753 -35.26 11.84 14.27
C ALA A 753 -36.54 11.34 13.58
N TYR A 754 -36.41 10.69 12.43
CA TYR A 754 -37.53 10.12 11.66
C TYR A 754 -37.68 8.62 11.91
N ASP A 755 -38.91 8.13 11.94
CA ASP A 755 -39.18 6.69 11.95
C ASP A 755 -38.97 6.05 10.58
N SER A 756 -38.55 4.78 10.57
CA SER A 756 -38.26 4.05 9.33
C SER A 756 -39.53 3.75 8.51
N SER A 757 -40.68 3.65 9.17
CA SER A 757 -42.01 3.59 8.54
C SER A 757 -42.29 4.81 7.69
N ASP A 758 -41.95 5.98 8.20
CA ASP A 758 -42.31 7.27 7.61
C ASP A 758 -41.42 7.55 6.40
N LEU A 759 -40.12 7.24 6.51
CA LEU A 759 -39.20 7.29 5.39
C LEU A 759 -39.52 6.22 4.32
N ALA A 760 -39.98 5.03 4.71
CA ALA A 760 -40.45 4.03 3.76
C ALA A 760 -41.72 4.50 3.04
N ALA A 761 -42.72 5.04 3.75
CA ALA A 761 -43.94 5.59 3.15
C ALA A 761 -43.60 6.77 2.20
N ALA A 762 -42.77 7.71 2.66
CA ALA A 762 -42.37 8.89 1.88
C ALA A 762 -41.61 8.54 0.59
N THR A 763 -40.90 7.42 0.55
CA THR A 763 -40.05 7.00 -0.59
C THR A 763 -40.65 5.88 -1.45
N ASP A 764 -41.92 5.51 -1.26
CA ASP A 764 -42.55 4.32 -1.87
C ASP A 764 -41.72 3.05 -1.61
N ASN A 765 -41.45 2.77 -0.34
CA ASN A 765 -40.62 1.67 0.16
C ASN A 765 -39.23 1.60 -0.52
N PHE A 766 -38.56 2.75 -0.66
CA PHE A 766 -37.28 2.91 -1.36
C PHE A 766 -37.32 2.43 -2.83
N SER A 767 -38.44 2.66 -3.52
CA SER A 767 -38.65 2.29 -4.92
C SER A 767 -37.51 2.77 -5.82
N LEU A 768 -37.06 1.91 -6.75
CA LEU A 768 -36.04 2.27 -7.75
C LEU A 768 -36.48 3.43 -8.64
N SER A 769 -37.80 3.67 -8.77
CA SER A 769 -38.34 4.84 -9.48
C SER A 769 -38.04 6.17 -8.78
N ASN A 770 -37.90 6.14 -7.45
CA ASN A 770 -37.55 7.28 -6.60
C ASN A 770 -36.05 7.43 -6.38
N LYS A 771 -35.20 6.53 -6.90
CA LYS A 771 -33.74 6.62 -6.77
C LYS A 771 -33.21 7.80 -7.61
N ILE A 772 -32.68 8.82 -6.94
CA ILE A 772 -32.14 10.03 -7.57
C ILE A 772 -30.60 10.04 -7.66
N GLY A 773 -29.91 9.21 -6.89
CA GLY A 773 -28.45 9.17 -6.88
C GLY A 773 -27.83 7.96 -6.15
N HIS A 774 -26.51 7.92 -6.17
CA HIS A 774 -25.66 6.97 -5.44
C HIS A 774 -24.32 7.66 -5.16
N GLY A 775 -23.79 7.51 -3.94
CA GLY A 775 -22.52 8.10 -3.48
C GLY A 775 -21.80 7.14 -2.53
N GLY A 776 -20.64 7.54 -1.97
CA GLY A 776 -19.77 6.67 -1.16
C GLY A 776 -20.47 6.03 0.06
N PHE A 777 -21.46 6.74 0.59
CA PHE A 777 -22.31 6.30 1.69
C PHE A 777 -23.38 5.24 1.31
N GLY A 778 -23.87 5.26 0.06
CA GLY A 778 -24.99 4.45 -0.38
C GLY A 778 -25.94 5.15 -1.37
N ASN A 779 -27.21 4.72 -1.39
CA ASN A 779 -28.21 5.15 -2.38
C ASN A 779 -29.04 6.35 -1.88
N VAL A 780 -29.36 7.28 -2.78
CA VAL A 780 -30.18 8.46 -2.47
C VAL A 780 -31.53 8.37 -3.18
N TYR A 781 -32.61 8.51 -2.41
CA TYR A 781 -33.99 8.45 -2.88
C TYR A 781 -34.68 9.81 -2.67
N LYS A 782 -35.54 10.21 -3.61
CA LYS A 782 -36.52 11.28 -3.37
C LYS A 782 -37.65 10.70 -2.51
N GLY A 783 -38.13 11.48 -1.55
CA GLY A 783 -39.37 11.22 -0.85
C GLY A 783 -40.22 12.47 -0.67
N VAL A 784 -41.48 12.28 -0.26
CA VAL A 784 -42.40 13.35 0.14
C VAL A 784 -43.00 12.97 1.49
N LEU A 785 -42.76 13.77 2.51
CA LEU A 785 -43.33 13.58 3.85
C LEU A 785 -44.84 13.87 3.85
N GLU A 786 -45.58 13.39 4.86
CA GLU A 786 -47.04 13.59 4.96
C GLU A 786 -47.47 15.07 4.95
N ASN A 787 -46.60 15.96 5.45
CA ASN A 787 -46.79 17.41 5.45
C ASN A 787 -46.51 18.07 4.07
N GLY A 788 -46.20 17.30 3.03
CA GLY A 788 -45.92 17.76 1.67
C GLY A 788 -44.47 18.20 1.43
N VAL A 789 -43.56 18.08 2.40
CA VAL A 789 -42.16 18.49 2.24
C VAL A 789 -41.39 17.44 1.41
N GLU A 790 -40.77 17.89 0.31
CA GLU A 790 -39.90 17.05 -0.51
C GLU A 790 -38.52 16.87 0.16
N ILE A 791 -38.08 15.61 0.29
CA ILE A 791 -36.84 15.23 0.97
C ILE A 791 -35.94 14.36 0.08
N ALA A 792 -34.65 14.36 0.39
CA ALA A 792 -33.66 13.43 -0.15
C ALA A 792 -33.17 12.50 0.96
N VAL A 793 -33.46 11.21 0.86
CA VAL A 793 -33.09 10.18 1.84
C VAL A 793 -31.87 9.40 1.34
N LYS A 794 -30.73 9.62 1.98
CA LYS A 794 -29.44 8.97 1.73
C LYS A 794 -29.35 7.73 2.65
N LYS A 795 -29.65 6.55 2.10
CA LYS A 795 -29.65 5.25 2.80
C LYS A 795 -28.25 4.64 2.81
N GLN A 796 -27.76 4.26 3.99
CA GLN A 796 -26.44 3.64 4.15
C GLN A 796 -26.39 2.27 3.47
N ASP A 797 -25.31 1.97 2.75
CA ASP A 797 -25.01 0.59 2.36
C ASP A 797 -24.35 -0.16 3.53
N VAL A 798 -25.03 -1.20 4.02
CA VAL A 798 -24.60 -2.00 5.18
C VAL A 798 -23.35 -2.85 4.87
N ALA A 799 -23.05 -3.12 3.59
CA ALA A 799 -21.86 -3.87 3.20
C ALA A 799 -20.55 -3.08 3.40
N LEU A 800 -20.62 -1.75 3.51
CA LEU A 800 -19.45 -0.87 3.54
C LEU A 800 -19.15 -0.36 4.95
N ARG A 801 -18.07 -0.87 5.56
CA ARG A 801 -17.58 -0.39 6.88
C ARG A 801 -17.37 1.12 6.94
N GLN A 802 -16.90 1.71 5.85
CA GLN A 802 -16.64 3.16 5.73
C GLN A 802 -17.92 4.01 5.90
N GLY A 803 -19.10 3.49 5.53
CA GLY A 803 -20.36 4.23 5.65
C GLY A 803 -20.80 4.52 7.10
N VAL A 804 -20.27 3.81 8.09
CA VAL A 804 -20.57 4.09 9.51
C VAL A 804 -19.77 5.28 10.02
N GLU A 805 -18.46 5.32 9.74
CA GLU A 805 -17.59 6.46 10.06
C GLU A 805 -18.07 7.74 9.36
N GLU A 806 -18.50 7.63 8.09
CA GLU A 806 -19.06 8.74 7.33
C GLU A 806 -20.41 9.20 7.88
N PHE A 807 -21.26 8.30 8.40
CA PHE A 807 -22.54 8.67 9.04
C PHE A 807 -22.32 9.54 10.27
N GLU A 808 -21.54 9.04 11.23
CA GLU A 808 -21.33 9.69 12.52
C GLU A 808 -20.64 11.05 12.34
N ASN A 809 -19.66 11.11 11.44
CA ASN A 809 -18.98 12.35 11.09
C ASN A 809 -19.90 13.35 10.35
N GLU A 810 -20.71 12.88 9.39
CA GLU A 810 -21.63 13.76 8.67
C GLU A 810 -22.71 14.33 9.59
N VAL A 811 -23.34 13.51 10.46
CA VAL A 811 -24.30 13.98 11.48
C VAL A 811 -23.67 15.00 12.41
N LYS A 812 -22.49 14.70 12.98
CA LYS A 812 -21.79 15.59 13.94
C LYS A 812 -21.50 16.97 13.35
N LEU A 813 -20.99 17.00 12.11
CA LEU A 813 -20.57 18.24 11.47
C LEU A 813 -21.75 19.04 10.94
N ILE A 814 -22.60 18.44 10.09
CA ILE A 814 -23.59 19.22 9.33
C ILE A 814 -24.74 19.74 10.21
N ALA A 815 -25.04 19.08 11.33
CA ALA A 815 -26.05 19.56 12.28
C ALA A 815 -25.68 20.92 12.91
N ASN A 816 -24.39 21.20 13.03
CA ASN A 816 -23.84 22.42 13.62
C ASN A 816 -23.46 23.49 12.58
N LEU A 817 -23.56 23.18 11.28
CA LEU A 817 -23.21 24.07 10.18
C LEU A 817 -24.47 24.57 9.46
N GLN A 818 -24.85 25.82 9.71
CA GLN A 818 -26.01 26.46 9.09
C GLN A 818 -25.60 27.66 8.24
N HIS A 819 -25.61 27.48 6.91
CA HIS A 819 -25.34 28.55 5.96
C HIS A 819 -26.10 28.32 4.65
N ARG A 820 -26.50 29.40 3.96
CA ARG A 820 -27.34 29.35 2.74
C ARG A 820 -26.72 28.54 1.59
N ASN A 821 -25.39 28.38 1.59
CA ASN A 821 -24.63 27.64 0.59
C ASN A 821 -24.09 26.29 1.07
N LEU A 822 -24.62 25.74 2.17
CA LEU A 822 -24.42 24.35 2.59
C LEU A 822 -25.78 23.63 2.58
N THR A 823 -25.82 22.31 2.36
CA THR A 823 -27.06 21.54 2.40
C THR A 823 -27.55 21.34 3.84
N LYS A 824 -28.79 21.74 4.14
CA LYS A 824 -29.39 21.50 5.48
C LYS A 824 -29.73 20.02 5.64
N LEU A 825 -29.18 19.39 6.67
CA LEU A 825 -29.71 18.12 7.19
C LEU A 825 -31.02 18.44 7.93
N LEU A 826 -32.11 17.82 7.48
CA LEU A 826 -33.42 17.91 8.12
C LEU A 826 -33.58 16.87 9.22
N GLY A 827 -32.86 15.75 9.12
CA GLY A 827 -32.95 14.68 10.09
C GLY A 827 -32.15 13.44 9.77
N TYR A 828 -32.33 12.42 10.59
CA TYR A 828 -31.72 11.10 10.46
C TYR A 828 -32.70 10.01 10.89
N CYS A 829 -32.42 8.77 10.53
CA CYS A 829 -33.09 7.60 11.07
C CYS A 829 -32.04 6.51 11.36
N ILE A 830 -32.17 5.83 12.49
CA ILE A 830 -31.43 4.61 12.81
C ILE A 830 -32.46 3.52 13.09
N HIS A 831 -32.45 2.46 12.29
CA HIS A 831 -33.35 1.32 12.45
C HIS A 831 -32.55 0.02 12.41
N GLY A 832 -32.11 -0.43 13.59
CA GLY A 832 -31.23 -1.58 13.74
C GLY A 832 -29.86 -1.33 13.07
N ILE A 833 -29.60 -2.05 11.99
CA ILE A 833 -28.38 -1.91 11.18
C ILE A 833 -28.48 -0.84 10.08
N GLU A 834 -29.70 -0.44 9.70
CA GLU A 834 -29.91 0.54 8.63
C GLU A 834 -29.84 1.97 9.19
N LYS A 835 -29.06 2.84 8.53
CA LYS A 835 -28.98 4.27 8.87
C LYS A 835 -29.33 5.11 7.66
N PHE A 836 -29.97 6.25 7.91
CA PHE A 836 -30.46 7.16 6.89
C PHE A 836 -30.15 8.60 7.28
N LEU A 837 -29.73 9.40 6.30
CA LEU A 837 -29.60 10.86 6.41
C LEU A 837 -30.69 11.50 5.54
N VAL A 838 -31.39 12.48 6.10
CA VAL A 838 -32.54 13.15 5.46
C VAL A 838 -32.19 14.61 5.21
N TYR A 839 -32.12 15.01 3.95
CA TYR A 839 -31.82 16.38 3.51
C TYR A 839 -33.02 17.01 2.82
N GLU A 840 -32.99 18.34 2.69
CA GLU A 840 -33.81 19.08 1.74
C GLU A 840 -33.60 18.56 0.31
N PHE A 841 -34.69 18.39 -0.45
CA PHE A 841 -34.61 17.93 -1.84
C PHE A 841 -34.07 19.02 -2.77
N MET A 842 -33.04 18.68 -3.56
CA MET A 842 -32.36 19.59 -4.48
C MET A 842 -32.91 19.44 -5.90
N ALA A 843 -33.89 20.28 -6.24
CA ALA A 843 -34.66 20.19 -7.49
C ALA A 843 -33.79 20.17 -8.77
N ASN A 844 -32.67 20.90 -8.80
CA ASN A 844 -31.80 20.98 -9.97
C ASN A 844 -30.67 19.94 -10.00
N LYS A 845 -30.58 19.05 -8.99
CA LYS A 845 -29.56 18.00 -8.81
C LYS A 845 -28.15 18.57 -8.58
N SER A 846 -27.12 17.75 -8.71
CA SER A 846 -25.71 18.16 -8.61
C SER A 846 -25.27 19.00 -9.82
N LEU A 847 -24.34 19.92 -9.57
CA LEU A 847 -23.76 20.84 -10.55
C LEU A 847 -23.13 20.09 -11.74
N ASP A 848 -22.52 18.93 -11.51
CA ASP A 848 -21.97 18.09 -12.60
C ASP A 848 -23.04 17.60 -13.61
N LYS A 849 -24.31 17.47 -13.21
CA LYS A 849 -25.46 17.15 -14.09
C LYS A 849 -26.03 18.38 -14.78
N VAL A 850 -25.38 19.53 -14.64
CA VAL A 850 -25.81 20.81 -15.20
C VAL A 850 -24.72 21.35 -16.13
N ILE A 851 -23.48 21.50 -15.65
CA ILE A 851 -22.41 22.13 -16.45
C ILE A 851 -21.75 21.19 -17.48
N PHE A 852 -21.89 19.86 -17.32
CA PHE A 852 -21.32 18.87 -18.25
C PHE A 852 -22.35 18.15 -19.12
N ASP A 853 -23.65 18.32 -18.86
CA ASP A 853 -24.71 17.80 -19.72
C ASP A 853 -25.01 18.82 -20.83
N ALA A 854 -24.88 18.42 -22.10
CA ALA A 854 -24.97 19.36 -23.22
C ALA A 854 -26.34 20.06 -23.34
N ALA A 855 -27.42 19.44 -22.87
CA ALA A 855 -28.77 20.01 -22.95
C ALA A 855 -29.09 20.96 -21.78
N ARG A 856 -28.53 20.71 -20.59
CA ARG A 856 -28.68 21.60 -19.42
C ARG A 856 -27.61 22.70 -19.34
N ARG A 857 -26.43 22.48 -19.93
CA ARG A 857 -25.32 23.46 -19.97
C ARG A 857 -25.71 24.76 -20.66
N THR A 858 -26.53 24.68 -21.71
CA THR A 858 -27.09 25.82 -22.45
C THR A 858 -28.18 26.57 -21.67
N THR A 859 -28.79 25.98 -20.65
CA THR A 859 -29.82 26.66 -19.83
C THR A 859 -29.23 27.44 -18.66
N VAL A 860 -27.90 27.46 -18.49
CA VAL A 860 -27.22 28.13 -17.37
C VAL A 860 -26.35 29.28 -17.85
N THR A 861 -26.95 30.47 -17.81
CA THR A 861 -26.34 31.75 -18.18
C THR A 861 -25.10 32.10 -17.35
N TRP A 862 -24.26 33.01 -17.85
CA TRP A 862 -23.10 33.49 -17.11
C TRP A 862 -23.44 34.05 -15.71
N PRO A 863 -24.45 34.92 -15.52
CA PRO A 863 -24.85 35.37 -14.17
C PRO A 863 -25.18 34.22 -13.20
N THR A 864 -25.82 33.16 -13.67
CA THR A 864 -26.09 31.97 -12.85
C THR A 864 -24.78 31.26 -12.47
N ARG A 865 -23.82 31.12 -13.38
CA ARG A 865 -22.50 30.53 -13.11
C ARG A 865 -21.68 31.35 -12.12
N LEU A 866 -21.70 32.67 -12.24
CA LEU A 866 -21.02 33.56 -11.32
C LEU A 866 -21.64 33.49 -9.91
N ASN A 867 -22.97 33.45 -9.81
CA ASN A 867 -23.67 33.24 -8.54
C ASN A 867 -23.33 31.87 -7.92
N ILE A 868 -23.14 30.83 -8.74
CA ILE A 868 -22.68 29.51 -8.28
C ILE A 868 -21.24 29.61 -7.73
N ILE A 869 -20.30 30.24 -8.44
CA ILE A 869 -18.91 30.42 -7.96
C ILE A 869 -18.88 31.22 -6.65
N LYS A 870 -19.58 32.37 -6.59
CA LYS A 870 -19.69 33.23 -5.39
C LYS A 870 -20.34 32.49 -4.22
N GLY A 871 -21.40 31.70 -4.46
CA GLY A 871 -22.06 30.93 -3.42
C GLY A 871 -21.19 29.82 -2.83
N ILE A 872 -20.46 29.07 -3.67
CA ILE A 872 -19.50 28.06 -3.18
C ILE A 872 -18.39 28.74 -2.36
N ALA A 873 -17.87 29.88 -2.83
CA ALA A 873 -16.82 30.62 -2.12
C ALA A 873 -17.28 31.06 -0.71
N ARG A 874 -18.50 31.63 -0.59
CA ARG A 874 -19.12 31.99 0.69
C ARG A 874 -19.35 30.77 1.60
N GLY A 875 -19.76 29.63 1.02
CA GLY A 875 -19.89 28.36 1.75
C GLY A 875 -18.58 27.90 2.40
N LEU A 876 -17.47 28.03 1.67
CA LEU A 876 -16.14 27.70 2.20
C LEU A 876 -15.60 28.74 3.18
N VAL A 877 -15.86 30.04 2.98
CA VAL A 877 -15.53 31.07 4.00
C VAL A 877 -16.23 30.76 5.32
N TYR A 878 -17.51 30.40 5.27
CA TYR A 878 -18.23 29.99 6.46
C TYR A 878 -17.54 28.79 7.13
N MET A 879 -17.23 27.72 6.40
CA MET A 879 -16.56 26.54 6.97
C MET A 879 -15.13 26.79 7.47
N HIS A 880 -14.36 27.67 6.83
CA HIS A 880 -12.94 27.90 7.17
C HIS A 880 -12.73 29.00 8.22
N HIS A 881 -13.72 29.85 8.48
CA HIS A 881 -13.52 31.08 9.26
C HIS A 881 -14.73 31.51 10.09
N ASP A 882 -15.94 31.55 9.53
CA ASP A 882 -17.10 32.13 10.25
C ASP A 882 -17.87 31.11 11.11
N SER A 883 -17.66 29.80 10.92
CA SER A 883 -18.17 28.76 11.80
C SER A 883 -17.37 28.68 13.11
N ARG A 884 -18.02 28.22 14.18
CA ARG A 884 -17.42 28.10 15.52
C ARG A 884 -16.15 27.23 15.56
N LEU A 885 -16.05 26.27 14.64
CA LEU A 885 -14.90 25.39 14.43
C LEU A 885 -14.47 25.53 12.97
N THR A 886 -13.16 25.46 12.70
CA THR A 886 -12.64 25.38 11.33
C THR A 886 -12.93 23.98 10.80
N VAL A 887 -13.66 23.86 9.68
CA VAL A 887 -14.02 22.59 9.05
C VAL A 887 -13.41 22.51 7.65
N ILE A 888 -12.55 21.51 7.43
CA ILE A 888 -11.94 21.24 6.11
C ILE A 888 -12.72 20.11 5.44
N HIS A 889 -13.21 20.34 4.21
CA HIS A 889 -14.10 19.43 3.49
C HIS A 889 -13.40 18.22 2.87
N ARG A 890 -12.21 18.42 2.27
CA ARG A 890 -11.34 17.40 1.66
C ARG A 890 -11.86 16.66 0.41
N ASP A 891 -13.13 16.84 0.01
CA ASP A 891 -13.69 16.21 -1.19
C ASP A 891 -14.64 17.14 -1.98
N LEU A 892 -14.31 18.44 -2.01
CA LEU A 892 -15.05 19.43 -2.78
C LEU A 892 -14.90 19.20 -4.29
N LYS A 893 -16.02 18.96 -4.99
CA LYS A 893 -16.08 18.66 -6.43
C LYS A 893 -17.45 18.96 -7.01
N ALA A 894 -17.58 18.99 -8.33
CA ALA A 894 -18.83 19.34 -9.01
C ALA A 894 -20.03 18.41 -8.72
N SER A 895 -19.81 17.14 -8.31
CA SER A 895 -20.91 16.26 -7.90
C SER A 895 -21.43 16.55 -6.48
N ASN A 896 -20.61 17.20 -5.65
CA ASN A 896 -20.88 17.46 -4.23
C ASN A 896 -21.35 18.91 -3.99
N VAL A 897 -21.55 19.69 -5.06
CA VAL A 897 -22.33 20.92 -5.04
C VAL A 897 -23.71 20.62 -5.64
N LEU A 898 -24.75 20.72 -4.84
CA LEU A 898 -26.14 20.58 -5.25
C LEU A 898 -26.77 21.94 -5.56
N LEU A 899 -27.87 21.94 -6.31
CA LEU A 899 -28.57 23.14 -6.75
C LEU A 899 -30.06 23.06 -6.37
N ASP A 900 -30.54 24.08 -5.68
CA ASP A 900 -31.96 24.23 -5.32
C ASP A 900 -32.81 24.73 -6.51
N SER A 901 -34.09 25.03 -6.27
CA SER A 901 -35.01 25.51 -7.30
C SER A 901 -34.60 26.86 -7.92
N GLU A 902 -33.83 27.68 -7.20
CA GLU A 902 -33.37 29.01 -7.64
C GLU A 902 -31.95 28.96 -8.25
N MET A 903 -31.37 27.76 -8.42
CA MET A 903 -29.98 27.53 -8.86
C MET A 903 -28.93 28.06 -7.87
N THR A 904 -29.29 28.23 -6.58
CA THR A 904 -28.31 28.55 -5.54
C THR A 904 -27.48 27.30 -5.21
N PRO A 905 -26.13 27.39 -5.14
CA PRO A 905 -25.28 26.26 -4.83
C PRO A 905 -25.32 25.91 -3.35
N LYS A 906 -25.35 24.62 -3.05
CA LYS A 906 -25.22 24.07 -1.69
C LYS A 906 -24.16 22.98 -1.66
N ILE A 907 -23.09 23.20 -0.89
CA ILE A 907 -22.03 22.21 -0.66
C ILE A 907 -22.60 21.07 0.22
N SER A 908 -22.24 19.84 -0.11
CA SER A 908 -22.80 18.59 0.44
C SER A 908 -21.75 17.49 0.62
N ASP A 909 -22.12 16.39 1.29
CA ASP A 909 -21.32 15.17 1.45
C ASP A 909 -20.09 15.36 2.37
N PHE A 910 -20.37 15.52 3.67
CA PHE A 910 -19.39 15.87 4.70
C PHE A 910 -18.70 14.65 5.34
N GLY A 911 -18.87 13.44 4.81
CA GLY A 911 -18.31 12.20 5.38
C GLY A 911 -16.79 12.22 5.58
N LEU A 912 -16.05 12.89 4.69
CA LEU A 912 -14.59 13.07 4.79
C LEU A 912 -14.14 14.37 5.48
N ALA A 913 -15.07 15.27 5.80
CA ALA A 913 -14.75 16.56 6.41
C ALA A 913 -14.24 16.37 7.85
N ARG A 914 -13.44 17.32 8.36
CA ARG A 914 -12.90 17.26 9.73
C ARG A 914 -12.86 18.65 10.38
N GLU A 915 -13.22 18.69 11.66
CA GLU A 915 -12.96 19.80 12.58
C GLU A 915 -11.46 19.98 12.81
N PHE A 916 -11.04 21.21 13.06
CA PHE A 916 -9.66 21.54 13.38
C PHE A 916 -9.55 22.82 14.23
N GLU A 917 -8.50 22.89 15.05
CA GLU A 917 -8.13 24.06 15.86
C GLU A 917 -6.84 24.67 15.26
N ASP A 918 -6.86 25.98 15.01
CA ASP A 918 -5.84 26.78 14.28
C ASP A 918 -5.65 26.45 12.77
N ASP A 919 -4.75 27.17 12.08
CA ASP A 919 -4.54 27.12 10.60
C ASP A 919 -3.24 26.38 10.23
N VAL A 920 -2.91 25.32 10.99
CA VAL A 920 -1.70 24.49 10.85
C VAL A 920 -1.91 23.32 9.87
N GLU A 921 -0.88 22.96 9.10
CA GLU A 921 -0.90 21.85 8.13
C GLU A 921 -0.95 20.47 8.83
N VAL A 922 -2.01 19.70 8.62
CA VAL A 922 -2.27 18.42 9.29
C VAL A 922 -1.84 17.24 8.42
N LYS A 923 -1.07 16.31 9.01
CA LYS A 923 -0.66 15.07 8.33
C LYS A 923 -1.57 13.90 8.67
N THR A 924 -2.09 13.20 7.66
CA THR A 924 -2.79 11.92 7.80
C THR A 924 -2.11 10.80 7.01
N HIS A 925 -2.21 9.58 7.54
CA HIS A 925 -1.81 8.35 6.84
C HIS A 925 -2.90 7.84 5.87
N ARG A 926 -4.14 8.36 5.95
CA ARG A 926 -5.28 7.97 5.08
C ARG A 926 -5.62 9.12 4.13
N VAL A 927 -4.99 9.12 2.96
CA VAL A 927 -5.35 10.02 1.84
C VAL A 927 -6.68 9.54 1.25
N ALA A 928 -7.70 10.41 1.27
CA ALA A 928 -9.03 10.13 0.79
C ALA A 928 -9.66 11.43 0.25
N GLY A 929 -10.19 11.36 -0.98
CA GLY A 929 -10.71 12.49 -1.74
C GLY A 929 -10.63 12.20 -3.25
N THR A 930 -11.25 13.05 -4.08
CA THR A 930 -11.38 12.78 -5.51
C THR A 930 -10.15 13.20 -6.32
N TYR A 931 -9.58 12.26 -7.08
CA TYR A 931 -8.43 12.51 -7.94
C TYR A 931 -8.73 13.59 -8.99
N GLY A 932 -7.82 14.55 -9.14
CA GLY A 932 -8.00 15.73 -9.99
C GLY A 932 -8.60 16.95 -9.29
N TYR A 933 -9.13 16.81 -8.07
CA TYR A 933 -9.49 17.93 -7.19
C TYR A 933 -8.54 18.05 -5.98
N MET A 934 -7.98 16.93 -5.50
CA MET A 934 -7.00 16.94 -4.40
C MET A 934 -5.76 17.80 -4.70
N SER A 935 -5.28 18.52 -3.69
CA SER A 935 -4.07 19.35 -3.79
C SER A 935 -2.78 18.52 -3.84
N PRO A 936 -1.70 19.04 -4.47
CA PRO A 936 -0.46 18.29 -4.64
C PRO A 936 0.18 17.85 -3.32
N GLU A 937 0.21 18.69 -2.29
CA GLU A 937 0.75 18.35 -0.97
C GLU A 937 -0.07 17.27 -0.26
N TYR A 938 -1.39 17.27 -0.43
CA TYR A 938 -2.26 16.24 0.13
C TYR A 938 -2.03 14.88 -0.52
N MET A 939 -1.94 14.85 -1.85
CA MET A 939 -1.68 13.62 -2.60
C MET A 939 -0.28 13.03 -2.37
N GLN A 940 0.74 13.88 -2.15
CA GLN A 940 2.13 13.43 -2.05
C GLN A 940 2.58 13.09 -0.62
N ALA A 941 2.10 13.85 0.39
CA ALA A 941 2.58 13.73 1.77
C ALA A 941 1.47 13.41 2.80
N GLY A 942 0.21 13.37 2.37
CA GLY A 942 -0.95 13.25 3.26
C GLY A 942 -1.25 14.53 4.05
N HIS A 943 -0.74 15.67 3.60
CA HIS A 943 -0.88 16.96 4.28
C HIS A 943 -2.14 17.70 3.81
N TYR A 944 -3.07 18.02 4.71
CA TYR A 944 -4.26 18.81 4.39
C TYR A 944 -4.43 20.02 5.29
N SER A 945 -5.14 21.03 4.77
CA SER A 945 -5.42 22.32 5.43
C SER A 945 -6.58 23.01 4.69
N THR A 946 -7.02 24.18 5.20
CA THR A 946 -7.92 25.10 4.47
C THR A 946 -7.47 25.33 3.01
N LYS A 947 -6.15 25.41 2.76
CA LYS A 947 -5.56 25.57 1.42
C LYS A 947 -5.74 24.37 0.49
N SER A 948 -6.12 23.19 0.99
CA SER A 948 -6.45 22.02 0.17
C SER A 948 -7.84 22.15 -0.47
N ASP A 949 -8.81 22.67 0.29
CA ASP A 949 -10.13 23.03 -0.22
C ASP A 949 -10.06 24.22 -1.18
N VAL A 950 -9.20 25.22 -0.90
CA VAL A 950 -8.92 26.34 -1.84
C VAL A 950 -8.48 25.80 -3.20
N PHE A 951 -7.56 24.83 -3.23
CA PHE A 951 -7.12 24.22 -4.50
C PHE A 951 -8.27 23.54 -5.23
N SER A 952 -9.10 22.78 -4.50
CA SER A 952 -10.29 22.10 -5.03
C SER A 952 -11.31 23.10 -5.61
N PHE A 953 -11.51 24.23 -4.94
CA PHE A 953 -12.33 25.35 -5.41
C PHE A 953 -11.77 26.00 -6.68
N GLY A 954 -10.44 26.10 -6.80
CA GLY A 954 -9.78 26.59 -8.02
C GLY A 954 -10.09 25.72 -9.23
N ILE A 955 -9.98 24.40 -9.09
CA ILE A 955 -10.38 23.44 -10.13
C ILE A 955 -11.84 23.63 -10.51
N LEU A 956 -12.73 23.64 -9.50
CA LEU A 956 -14.17 23.75 -9.70
C LEU A 956 -14.59 25.06 -10.39
N THR A 957 -13.91 26.16 -10.08
CA THR A 957 -14.12 27.47 -10.74
C THR A 957 -13.79 27.38 -12.23
N LEU A 958 -12.66 26.77 -12.60
CA LEU A 958 -12.27 26.60 -14.01
C LEU A 958 -13.21 25.64 -14.76
N GLU A 959 -13.75 24.61 -14.09
CA GLU A 959 -14.78 23.74 -14.66
C GLU A 959 -16.10 24.48 -14.92
N ILE A 960 -16.53 25.35 -14.00
CA ILE A 960 -17.77 26.15 -14.16
C ILE A 960 -17.63 27.16 -15.31
N VAL A 961 -16.50 27.87 -15.40
CA VAL A 961 -16.26 28.87 -16.46
C VAL A 961 -16.26 28.23 -17.85
N SER A 962 -15.64 27.06 -18.00
CA SER A 962 -15.47 26.37 -19.28
C SER A 962 -16.60 25.40 -19.66
N GLY A 963 -17.37 24.93 -18.67
CA GLY A 963 -18.24 23.77 -18.80
C GLY A 963 -17.48 22.47 -19.09
N GLN A 964 -16.16 22.41 -18.85
CA GLN A 964 -15.31 21.26 -19.18
C GLN A 964 -14.88 20.52 -17.91
N ARG A 965 -14.97 19.18 -17.94
CA ARG A 965 -14.65 18.34 -16.78
C ARG A 965 -13.14 18.08 -16.71
N ASN A 966 -12.48 18.57 -15.67
CA ASN A 966 -11.02 18.56 -15.50
C ASN A 966 -10.41 17.16 -15.62
N SER A 967 -11.09 16.12 -15.12
CA SER A 967 -10.60 14.74 -15.15
C SER A 967 -10.48 14.11 -16.55
N ILE A 968 -11.16 14.67 -17.56
CA ILE A 968 -11.15 14.16 -18.95
C ILE A 968 -10.76 15.22 -19.99
N TYR A 969 -10.73 16.50 -19.61
CA TYR A 969 -10.46 17.58 -20.55
C TYR A 969 -8.99 17.58 -21.02
N ARG A 970 -8.83 17.59 -22.34
CA ARG A 970 -7.56 17.77 -23.05
C ARG A 970 -7.79 18.82 -24.13
N HIS A 971 -7.02 19.91 -24.13
CA HIS A 971 -7.20 20.95 -25.16
C HIS A 971 -6.79 20.41 -26.56
N PRO A 972 -7.67 20.43 -27.58
CA PRO A 972 -7.43 19.74 -28.86
C PRO A 972 -6.14 20.11 -29.60
N THR A 973 -5.69 21.37 -29.48
CA THR A 973 -4.49 21.88 -30.17
C THR A 973 -3.21 21.72 -29.36
N TYR A 974 -3.30 21.58 -28.03
CA TYR A 974 -2.16 21.74 -27.12
C TYR A 974 -1.89 20.53 -26.22
N ASP A 975 -2.82 19.57 -26.13
CA ASP A 975 -2.68 18.32 -25.36
C ASP A 975 -2.34 18.53 -23.87
N ILE A 976 -2.91 19.61 -23.30
CA ILE A 976 -2.79 19.99 -21.89
C ILE A 976 -4.17 19.92 -21.20
N GLY A 977 -4.16 19.57 -19.91
CA GLY A 977 -5.36 19.56 -19.06
C GLY A 977 -5.92 20.96 -18.78
N LEU A 978 -7.09 21.04 -18.14
CA LEU A 978 -7.88 22.27 -18.05
C LEU A 978 -7.13 23.44 -17.39
N VAL A 979 -6.51 23.18 -16.23
CA VAL A 979 -5.68 24.14 -15.50
C VAL A 979 -4.49 24.63 -16.35
N GLY A 980 -3.88 23.71 -17.12
CA GLY A 980 -2.76 24.06 -18.01
C GLY A 980 -3.18 24.89 -19.20
N TYR A 981 -4.37 24.62 -19.77
CA TYR A 981 -4.95 25.43 -20.82
C TYR A 981 -5.29 26.84 -20.31
N ALA A 982 -5.99 26.95 -19.18
CA ALA A 982 -6.31 28.23 -18.53
C ALA A 982 -5.04 29.06 -18.26
N TRP A 983 -4.00 28.44 -17.68
CA TRP A 983 -2.70 29.09 -17.47
C TRP A 983 -2.04 29.58 -18.77
N LYS A 984 -2.14 28.79 -19.85
CA LYS A 984 -1.58 29.18 -21.15
C LYS A 984 -2.25 30.45 -21.69
N ILE A 985 -3.57 30.43 -21.86
CA ILE A 985 -4.31 31.57 -22.45
C ILE A 985 -4.31 32.80 -21.54
N TRP A 986 -4.16 32.61 -20.21
CA TRP A 986 -3.88 33.70 -19.28
C TRP A 986 -2.57 34.42 -19.61
N ASN A 987 -1.46 33.70 -19.79
CA ASN A 987 -0.17 34.30 -20.14
C ASN A 987 -0.12 34.87 -21.58
N GLU A 988 -0.95 34.35 -22.49
CA GLU A 988 -1.10 34.87 -23.85
C GLU A 988 -2.03 36.11 -23.92
N GLY A 989 -2.58 36.56 -22.79
CA GLY A 989 -3.46 37.74 -22.72
C GLY A 989 -4.86 37.50 -23.30
N ASN A 990 -5.26 36.24 -23.46
CA ASN A 990 -6.45 35.80 -24.17
C ASN A 990 -7.34 34.88 -23.32
N ALA A 991 -7.34 35.10 -22.00
CA ALA A 991 -8.02 34.23 -21.03
C ALA A 991 -9.52 34.02 -21.31
N ILE A 992 -10.17 34.96 -22.00
CA ILE A 992 -11.58 34.86 -22.36
C ILE A 992 -11.91 33.65 -23.26
N GLU A 993 -10.92 33.04 -23.93
CA GLU A 993 -11.10 31.75 -24.63
C GLU A 993 -11.41 30.56 -23.72
N LEU A 994 -11.29 30.69 -22.39
CA LEU A 994 -11.74 29.65 -21.47
C LEU A 994 -13.26 29.60 -21.34
N LEU A 995 -13.94 30.72 -21.64
CA LEU A 995 -15.38 30.84 -21.45
C LEU A 995 -16.13 29.82 -22.32
N ASP A 996 -17.08 29.14 -21.69
CA ASP A 996 -17.95 28.16 -22.33
C ASP A 996 -18.55 28.69 -23.66
N PRO A 997 -18.28 28.07 -24.82
CA PRO A 997 -18.79 28.54 -26.11
C PRO A 997 -20.29 28.28 -26.31
N LEU A 998 -20.96 27.58 -25.39
CA LEU A 998 -22.40 27.29 -25.42
C LEU A 998 -23.24 28.24 -24.55
N ILE A 999 -22.63 29.26 -23.94
CA ILE A 999 -23.36 30.34 -23.26
C ILE A 999 -23.10 31.68 -23.95
N ASP A 1000 -24.09 32.56 -23.90
CA ASP A 1000 -23.93 33.93 -24.39
C ASP A 1000 -22.82 34.64 -23.59
N LYS A 1001 -21.96 35.37 -24.31
CA LYS A 1001 -20.91 36.16 -23.69
C LYS A 1001 -21.55 37.28 -22.87
N PRO A 1002 -21.15 37.49 -21.60
CA PRO A 1002 -21.65 38.60 -20.80
C PRO A 1002 -21.18 39.94 -21.37
N ASP A 1003 -21.94 41.00 -21.09
CA ASP A 1003 -21.56 42.38 -21.46
C ASP A 1003 -20.31 42.84 -20.71
N ASP A 1004 -20.13 42.37 -19.46
CA ASP A 1004 -18.92 42.55 -18.65
C ASP A 1004 -18.03 41.29 -18.73
N LEU A 1005 -16.89 41.43 -19.39
CA LEU A 1005 -15.89 40.35 -19.50
C LEU A 1005 -14.92 40.33 -18.31
N ASP A 1006 -14.83 41.40 -17.52
CA ASP A 1006 -13.89 41.48 -16.39
C ASP A 1006 -14.32 40.52 -15.27
N GLU A 1007 -15.61 40.29 -15.07
CA GLU A 1007 -16.11 39.23 -14.17
C GLU A 1007 -15.60 37.84 -14.58
N VAL A 1008 -15.56 37.54 -15.89
CA VAL A 1008 -15.05 36.26 -16.42
C VAL A 1008 -13.55 36.15 -16.18
N LEU A 1009 -12.82 37.21 -16.51
CA LEU A 1009 -11.36 37.28 -16.32
C LEU A 1009 -10.99 37.16 -14.83
N GLY A 1010 -11.76 37.78 -13.94
CA GLY A 1010 -11.62 37.65 -12.48
C GLY A 1010 -11.83 36.22 -11.98
N CYS A 1011 -12.87 35.52 -12.45
CA CYS A 1011 -13.08 34.10 -12.11
C CYS A 1011 -11.92 33.21 -12.59
N ILE A 1012 -11.40 33.44 -13.79
CA ILE A 1012 -10.25 32.67 -14.32
C ILE A 1012 -8.99 32.96 -13.51
N HIS A 1013 -8.74 34.23 -13.18
CA HIS A 1013 -7.63 34.67 -12.34
C HIS A 1013 -7.67 34.00 -10.96
N VAL A 1014 -8.83 34.04 -10.29
CA VAL A 1014 -9.08 33.36 -9.01
C VAL A 1014 -8.86 31.85 -9.13
N GLY A 1015 -9.38 31.20 -10.17
CA GLY A 1015 -9.15 29.77 -10.41
C GLY A 1015 -7.66 29.41 -10.47
N ILE A 1016 -6.87 30.19 -11.22
CA ILE A 1016 -5.42 30.00 -11.35
C ILE A 1016 -4.67 30.32 -10.04
N LEU A 1017 -5.07 31.36 -9.29
CA LEU A 1017 -4.51 31.69 -7.97
C LEU A 1017 -4.80 30.61 -6.92
N CYS A 1018 -5.94 29.94 -7.02
CA CYS A 1018 -6.30 28.82 -6.15
C CYS A 1018 -5.52 27.54 -6.51
N CYS A 1019 -5.22 27.30 -7.80
CA CYS A 1019 -4.49 26.13 -8.26
C CYS A 1019 -2.95 26.20 -8.12
N GLN A 1020 -2.39 27.09 -7.29
CA GLN A 1020 -0.94 27.25 -7.13
C GLN A 1020 -0.26 26.01 -6.54
N ARG A 1021 0.97 25.71 -6.98
CA ARG A 1021 1.71 24.50 -6.58
C ARG A 1021 2.03 24.44 -5.10
N ARG A 1022 2.32 25.57 -4.45
CA ARG A 1022 2.55 25.66 -3.01
C ARG A 1022 1.28 26.15 -2.32
N SER A 1023 0.88 25.49 -1.23
CA SER A 1023 -0.26 25.90 -0.38
C SER A 1023 -0.15 27.33 0.15
N GLN A 1024 1.08 27.79 0.40
CA GLN A 1024 1.42 29.15 0.83
C GLN A 1024 1.17 30.21 -0.25
N ASP A 1025 1.29 29.86 -1.53
CA ASP A 1025 1.08 30.78 -2.66
C ASP A 1025 -0.41 30.94 -3.03
N ARG A 1026 -1.32 30.14 -2.41
CA ARG A 1026 -2.77 30.22 -2.61
C ARG A 1026 -3.39 31.26 -1.67
N PRO A 1027 -4.43 32.01 -2.08
CA PRO A 1027 -5.17 32.90 -1.19
C PRO A 1027 -5.92 32.13 -0.08
N SER A 1028 -6.42 32.82 0.94
CA SER A 1028 -7.49 32.31 1.81
C SER A 1028 -8.86 32.45 1.13
N MET A 1029 -9.87 31.69 1.57
CA MET A 1029 -11.21 31.83 0.98
C MET A 1029 -11.83 33.22 1.23
N VAL A 1030 -11.46 33.90 2.32
CA VAL A 1030 -11.87 35.29 2.59
C VAL A 1030 -11.34 36.22 1.49
N GLN A 1031 -10.05 36.10 1.14
CA GLN A 1031 -9.43 36.86 0.04
C GLN A 1031 -10.07 36.52 -1.32
N VAL A 1032 -10.43 35.25 -1.54
CA VAL A 1032 -11.14 34.80 -2.75
C VAL A 1032 -12.52 35.47 -2.88
N VAL A 1033 -13.28 35.58 -1.79
CA VAL A 1033 -14.59 36.27 -1.81
C VAL A 1033 -14.41 37.76 -2.10
N SER A 1034 -13.46 38.47 -1.47
CA SER A 1034 -13.17 39.88 -1.79
C SER A 1034 -12.82 40.07 -3.28
N LEU A 1035 -11.96 39.22 -3.84
CA LEU A 1035 -11.60 39.27 -5.26
C LEU A 1035 -12.79 39.05 -6.20
N LEU A 1036 -13.75 38.17 -5.83
CA LEU A 1036 -14.94 37.89 -6.63
C LEU A 1036 -16.05 38.95 -6.49
N GLU A 1037 -16.16 39.60 -5.32
CA GLU A 1037 -17.25 40.54 -5.03
C GLU A 1037 -16.92 42.00 -5.36
N GLU A 1038 -15.70 42.44 -5.09
CA GLU A 1038 -15.31 43.86 -5.23
C GLU A 1038 -14.72 44.17 -6.62
N ASN A 1039 -14.44 43.13 -7.42
CA ASN A 1039 -13.76 43.18 -8.73
C ASN A 1039 -12.41 43.93 -8.66
N GLU A 1040 -11.74 43.88 -7.49
CA GLU A 1040 -10.54 44.67 -7.15
C GLU A 1040 -9.22 44.10 -7.73
N MET A 1041 -9.26 43.76 -9.01
CA MET A 1041 -8.15 43.27 -9.83
C MET A 1041 -6.89 44.18 -9.81
N LEU A 1042 -7.03 45.43 -9.36
CA LEU A 1042 -5.98 46.46 -9.35
C LEU A 1042 -5.39 46.77 -7.96
N LYS A 1043 -5.94 46.26 -6.86
CA LYS A 1043 -5.44 46.56 -5.50
C LYS A 1043 -4.50 45.49 -4.94
N PHE A 1044 -4.62 44.26 -5.39
CA PHE A 1044 -3.73 43.17 -5.00
C PHE A 1044 -2.68 42.92 -6.08
N ASN A 1045 -1.40 43.15 -5.77
CA ASN A 1045 -0.25 42.79 -6.62
C ASN A 1045 -0.01 41.26 -6.69
N CYS A 1046 -1.07 40.46 -6.64
CA CYS A 1046 -1.05 39.00 -6.58
C CYS A 1046 -0.99 38.43 -8.00
N VAL A 1047 0.17 38.53 -8.66
CA VAL A 1047 0.39 37.88 -9.96
C VAL A 1047 0.47 36.36 -9.75
N PRO A 1048 -0.45 35.55 -10.32
CA PRO A 1048 -0.36 34.09 -10.22
C PRO A 1048 0.95 33.57 -10.82
N ARG A 1049 1.58 32.62 -10.15
CA ARG A 1049 2.70 31.84 -10.70
C ARG A 1049 2.14 30.64 -11.47
N GLU A 1050 3.04 29.81 -12.00
CA GLU A 1050 2.63 28.57 -12.69
C GLU A 1050 1.85 27.65 -11.73
N PRO A 1051 0.55 27.38 -12.01
CA PRO A 1051 -0.27 26.50 -11.19
C PRO A 1051 0.20 25.05 -11.33
N TYR A 1052 -0.24 24.18 -10.42
CA TYR A 1052 0.04 22.76 -10.52
C TYR A 1052 -0.89 22.10 -11.55
N PHE A 1053 -0.31 21.65 -12.66
CA PHE A 1053 -0.98 20.81 -13.64
C PHE A 1053 -0.03 19.81 -14.28
N TYR A 1054 -0.57 18.68 -14.73
CA TYR A 1054 0.21 17.61 -15.37
C TYR A 1054 0.59 18.02 -16.80
N LYS A 1055 1.87 18.33 -17.02
CA LYS A 1055 2.44 18.60 -18.36
C LYS A 1055 2.83 17.30 -19.05
N GLU A 1056 1.90 16.69 -19.78
CA GLU A 1056 2.28 15.77 -20.86
C GLU A 1056 2.87 16.55 -22.03
N THR A 1057 3.88 15.97 -22.68
CA THR A 1057 4.67 16.65 -23.71
C THR A 1057 4.04 16.43 -25.09
N SER A 1058 3.02 17.23 -25.41
CA SER A 1058 2.49 17.52 -26.76
C SER A 1058 2.35 16.33 -27.74
N GLN A 1059 1.19 15.66 -27.76
CA GLN A 1059 0.78 14.87 -28.93
C GLN A 1059 0.11 15.75 -30.00
N SER A 1060 0.36 15.40 -31.26
CA SER A 1060 -0.20 16.10 -32.42
C SER A 1060 -1.68 15.77 -32.66
N SER A 1061 -2.43 16.80 -33.06
CA SER A 1061 -3.82 16.79 -33.57
C SER A 1061 -4.33 15.44 -34.10
N ARG A 1062 -5.35 14.87 -33.44
CA ARG A 1062 -6.08 13.68 -33.90
C ARG A 1062 -7.43 14.07 -34.49
N SER A 1063 -7.73 13.58 -35.69
CA SER A 1063 -9.11 13.42 -36.19
C SER A 1063 -9.52 11.97 -35.96
N SER A 1064 -10.51 11.73 -35.09
CA SER A 1064 -11.02 10.39 -34.78
C SER A 1064 -12.44 10.22 -35.29
N GLU A 1065 -12.62 9.48 -36.38
CA GLU A 1065 -13.92 8.90 -36.71
C GLU A 1065 -14.09 7.56 -36.00
N SER A 1066 -15.27 7.38 -35.38
CA SER A 1066 -15.63 6.17 -34.64
C SER A 1066 -16.68 5.39 -35.43
N MET A 1067 -16.32 4.20 -35.89
CA MET A 1067 -17.29 3.17 -36.30
C MET A 1067 -16.98 1.85 -35.60
N ASN A 1068 -18.00 1.26 -34.99
CA ASN A 1068 -18.02 -0.12 -34.50
C ASN A 1068 -16.89 -0.52 -33.52
N GLY A 1069 -16.48 0.39 -32.62
CA GLY A 1069 -15.56 0.06 -31.52
C GLY A 1069 -14.09 -0.13 -31.92
N LEU A 1070 -13.71 0.35 -33.11
CA LEU A 1070 -12.32 0.49 -33.55
C LEU A 1070 -11.91 1.97 -33.47
N SER A 1071 -10.86 2.29 -32.71
CA SER A 1071 -10.19 3.59 -32.81
C SER A 1071 -9.02 3.49 -33.80
N ILE A 1072 -9.30 3.86 -35.05
CA ILE A 1072 -8.27 4.02 -36.08
C ILE A 1072 -7.68 5.42 -35.91
N THR A 1073 -6.35 5.51 -35.79
CA THR A 1073 -5.63 6.79 -35.69
C THR A 1073 -4.56 6.82 -36.78
N GLU A 1074 -4.74 7.62 -37.82
CA GLU A 1074 -3.66 7.87 -38.78
C GLU A 1074 -2.57 8.74 -38.14
N PHE A 1075 -1.33 8.25 -38.10
CA PHE A 1075 -0.17 9.07 -37.73
C PHE A 1075 0.62 9.43 -38.98
N THR A 1076 0.83 10.74 -39.21
CA THR A 1076 1.92 11.18 -40.09
C THR A 1076 3.24 10.78 -39.45
N GLY A 1077 4.14 10.14 -40.21
CA GLY A 1077 5.41 9.63 -39.70
C GLY A 1077 6.27 10.73 -39.07
N ARG A 1078 6.27 10.76 -37.74
CA ARG A 1078 7.23 11.48 -36.91
C ARG A 1078 7.73 10.46 -35.90
N SER A 1079 9.04 10.22 -35.91
CA SER A 1079 9.72 9.22 -35.08
C SER A 1079 9.50 9.45 -33.60
#